data_AF-A0A0G4H6P0-F1
#
_entry.id   AF-A0A0G4H6P0-F1
#
_cell.length_a   1.000
_cell.length_b   1.000
_cell.length_c   1.000
_cell.angle_alpha   90.00
_cell.angle_beta   90.00
_cell.angle_gamma   90.00
#
_symmetry.space_group_name_H-M   'P 1'
#
loop_
_entity.id
_entity.type
_entity.pdbx_description
1 polymer ?
#
loop_
_entity_poly.entity_id
_entity_poly.type
_entity_poly.pdbx_seq_one_letter_code
_entity_poly.pdbx_strand_id
1 'polypeptide(L)'
;MAACESARGSADAKRAARELVDEVLRVEQDCCGAKWTLLVSALGDATDPQLQADAARAVIKFFKIRSPQLRIDEFKRLCCFLSDINAARGLSDLVKSFGAVVEVAVSEVGRVGPETDQTGDLTWPPGSEGCEMVTAVTGSLYTSFEKMSHTGAHEEVLSAVHRHMCPHAARLVDVLVSDTASDGVRWNAFLVLSFIFGAAYEACRWAQDRTKARDILQEPTQHLLKGNMTGLRAAADVLQRYHGFRCWLPGVMLTSIPAHLLHCRGSYASQLIEAGYLHALLAVIDDQRMPSLQFHRGLLHCSTDVLEKLAHEEEKVATDADVALVLCRLLYRHAKGEITFMAGDEKVDRIVQLLAYMVRSGANASQDMKRTKRAKNVILQQTSKMLSEWVPPSTGAYQQLTVHPKVASFYAEITGSPIEAQARSGDNGGEGTYSTDRAAPVSPLDKWKDIGNALFGKGKYLDAYRAYVKGVRLANLESLAELLVCRAQCHFALESYVSAFTDVTTAFRILPPPSSLEPGSKSALIQKTAAELYGKGIMMWLNGRQGDGDVALPSPKAIGRLMKDAMQHLCARVQAPGPSEPLEPELIREGGPDAVGCAAAALHLSCLRHGPSQQLTTIQQKCLVRLGQGLLAERLFDAADVIAKAIKKHVGESQMRTKADTLQQRVRTHRANAKGDFDWAAIYRQQLDNTTAMRHGQPPTSIDVAEYGGAVSVRHDEAQQPRLYAKEDIQVGQLLLVQKPVVISSEGQQRPSALAAPPSHETCLGLVPGFPLLPRFMQSHGAEEFGSPVAQVDGDSIPRLMTFNHRISGTIRSCLPRAAGDFRSTLASGVWILPSLIRHARYDRNAIWYVVGDLLVVRAVRPISRGGCVTADFFDDGHPTDANDYVDHGDVISMAERWGIPSPVQHDEKHSQEAIAAIGKGIHRVTALHQGGTSRTAVQRDFGALMRRVEALQQSMASKVPTMRASRLHFFRGMLLCWLGRDDEASEAVIEAVKTARAVQSIAVNDCRCLSMAIRSAPHDSQLCDVMLEELRRTCALVFGTPDAAKASSSMSRAERVSDRPALLAAARGLDRLE
;
A
#
# COMPACT_ATOMS: atom_id res chain seq x y z
N MET A 1 -0.87 -41.45 -17.05
CA MET A 1 -0.78 -40.74 -15.76
C MET A 1 -0.03 -41.59 -14.74
N ALA A 2 -0.67 -42.55 -14.04
CA ALA A 2 0.02 -43.43 -13.07
C ALA A 2 1.21 -44.23 -13.66
N ALA A 3 1.08 -44.70 -14.92
CA ALA A 3 2.19 -45.35 -15.62
C ALA A 3 3.38 -44.40 -15.89
N CYS A 4 3.12 -43.13 -16.21
CA CYS A 4 4.16 -42.11 -16.42
C CYS A 4 4.86 -41.74 -15.10
N GLU A 5 4.13 -41.72 -13.99
CA GLU A 5 4.67 -41.47 -12.64
C GLU A 5 5.58 -42.62 -12.16
N SER A 6 5.22 -43.87 -12.45
CA SER A 6 5.99 -45.04 -12.01
C SER A 6 7.31 -45.26 -12.78
N ALA A 7 7.46 -44.65 -13.96
CA ALA A 7 8.47 -45.03 -14.94
C ALA A 7 9.51 -43.92 -15.23
N ARG A 8 9.77 -43.02 -14.26
CA ARG A 8 10.69 -41.87 -14.39
C ARG A 8 12.01 -42.26 -15.09
N GLY A 9 12.23 -41.72 -16.29
CA GLY A 9 13.46 -41.88 -17.06
C GLY A 9 13.53 -43.07 -18.02
N SER A 10 12.56 -43.98 -18.04
CA SER A 10 12.55 -45.14 -18.95
C SER A 10 11.98 -44.81 -20.34
N ALA A 11 12.35 -45.59 -21.35
CA ALA A 11 11.78 -45.50 -22.70
C ALA A 11 10.25 -45.75 -22.71
N ASP A 12 9.75 -46.52 -21.75
CA ASP A 12 8.33 -46.85 -21.62
C ASP A 12 7.49 -45.67 -21.11
N ALA A 13 8.05 -44.80 -20.25
CA ALA A 13 7.39 -43.54 -19.88
C ALA A 13 7.23 -42.59 -21.06
N LYS A 14 8.23 -42.53 -21.94
CA LYS A 14 8.19 -41.74 -23.18
C LYS A 14 7.14 -42.27 -24.14
N ARG A 15 7.04 -43.59 -24.29
CA ARG A 15 6.00 -44.24 -25.10
C ARG A 15 4.61 -44.01 -24.51
N ALA A 16 4.42 -44.23 -23.21
CA ALA A 16 3.13 -44.05 -22.53
C ALA A 16 2.63 -42.60 -22.57
N ALA A 17 3.54 -41.63 -22.47
CA ALA A 17 3.16 -40.22 -22.56
C ALA A 17 2.84 -39.81 -24.02
N ARG A 18 3.53 -40.36 -25.02
CA ARG A 18 3.14 -40.21 -26.44
C ARG A 18 1.78 -40.86 -26.73
N GLU A 19 1.55 -42.09 -26.27
CA GLU A 19 0.27 -42.78 -26.42
C GLU A 19 -0.86 -42.04 -25.71
N LEU A 20 -0.61 -41.43 -24.55
CA LEU A 20 -1.58 -40.58 -23.86
C LEU A 20 -1.90 -39.31 -24.66
N VAL A 21 -0.88 -38.66 -25.24
CA VAL A 21 -1.06 -37.50 -26.11
C VAL A 21 -1.84 -37.89 -27.36
N ASP A 22 -1.48 -39.00 -28.01
CA ASP A 22 -2.17 -39.49 -29.20
C ASP A 22 -3.61 -39.92 -28.89
N GLU A 23 -3.87 -40.54 -27.73
CA GLU A 23 -5.24 -40.93 -27.33
C GLU A 23 -6.08 -39.72 -26.91
N VAL A 24 -5.51 -38.69 -26.28
CA VAL A 24 -6.20 -37.41 -26.04
C VAL A 24 -6.51 -36.69 -27.35
N LEU A 25 -5.63 -36.78 -28.35
CA LEU A 25 -5.90 -36.26 -29.70
C LEU A 25 -6.95 -37.11 -30.46
N ARG A 26 -7.10 -38.39 -30.10
CA ARG A 26 -8.02 -39.34 -30.75
C ARG A 26 -9.43 -39.36 -30.12
N VAL A 27 -9.50 -39.22 -28.81
CA VAL A 27 -10.72 -39.16 -28.01
C VAL A 27 -11.10 -37.69 -27.83
N GLU A 28 -11.83 -37.08 -28.79
CA GLU A 28 -13.00 -36.25 -28.44
C GLU A 28 -13.67 -35.43 -29.54
N GLN A 29 -15.01 -35.50 -29.48
CA GLN A 29 -15.92 -34.37 -29.69
C GLN A 29 -16.37 -33.67 -28.38
N ASP A 30 -16.24 -34.25 -27.16
CA ASP A 30 -17.11 -33.84 -26.01
C ASP A 30 -16.53 -33.62 -24.57
N CYS A 31 -15.21 -33.63 -24.22
CA CYS A 31 -14.85 -33.30 -22.82
C CYS A 31 -14.60 -31.82 -22.51
N CYS A 32 -14.94 -31.51 -21.26
CA CYS A 32 -14.86 -30.22 -20.61
C CYS A 32 -13.42 -29.86 -20.17
N GLY A 33 -13.09 -28.55 -20.15
CA GLY A 33 -11.76 -27.97 -19.89
C GLY A 33 -11.02 -28.36 -18.59
N ALA A 34 -11.68 -29.06 -17.65
CA ALA A 34 -11.04 -29.57 -16.43
C ALA A 34 -10.01 -30.70 -16.68
N LYS A 35 -10.24 -31.57 -17.67
CA LYS A 35 -9.30 -32.67 -18.01
C LYS A 35 -8.05 -32.13 -18.72
N TRP A 36 -8.21 -31.11 -19.56
CA TRP A 36 -7.08 -30.41 -20.18
C TRP A 36 -6.23 -29.66 -19.17
N THR A 37 -6.83 -29.04 -18.15
CA THR A 37 -6.08 -28.39 -17.06
C THR A 37 -5.16 -29.38 -16.34
N LEU A 38 -5.63 -30.61 -16.11
CA LEU A 38 -4.84 -31.69 -15.52
C LEU A 38 -3.71 -32.18 -16.43
N LEU A 39 -3.95 -32.30 -17.74
CA LEU A 39 -2.94 -32.71 -18.71
C LEU A 39 -1.86 -31.64 -18.90
N VAL A 40 -2.26 -30.37 -18.99
CA VAL A 40 -1.35 -29.22 -19.09
C VAL A 40 -0.50 -29.15 -17.82
N SER A 41 -1.08 -29.16 -16.62
CA SER A 41 -0.28 -29.19 -15.39
C SER A 41 0.67 -30.40 -15.32
N ALA A 42 0.21 -31.61 -15.64
CA ALA A 42 1.05 -32.81 -15.59
C ALA A 42 2.21 -32.80 -16.59
N LEU A 43 2.06 -32.14 -17.75
CA LEU A 43 3.10 -32.03 -18.77
C LEU A 43 4.10 -30.89 -18.48
N GLY A 44 3.69 -29.86 -17.73
CA GLY A 44 4.60 -28.80 -17.24
C GLY A 44 5.56 -29.29 -16.18
N ASP A 45 5.09 -30.22 -15.35
CA ASP A 45 5.86 -30.82 -14.27
C ASP A 45 6.81 -31.94 -14.75
N ALA A 46 6.82 -32.28 -16.04
CA ALA A 46 7.69 -33.32 -16.60
C ALA A 46 9.15 -32.84 -16.70
N THR A 47 10.09 -33.54 -16.06
CA THR A 47 11.53 -33.17 -16.09
C THR A 47 12.24 -33.52 -17.41
N ASP A 48 11.58 -34.21 -18.34
CA ASP A 48 12.14 -34.61 -19.62
C ASP A 48 11.88 -33.54 -20.70
N PRO A 49 12.92 -32.83 -21.18
CA PRO A 49 12.77 -31.74 -22.14
C PRO A 49 12.16 -32.20 -23.48
N GLN A 50 12.40 -33.44 -23.89
CA GLN A 50 11.84 -33.95 -25.14
C GLN A 50 10.34 -34.22 -25.00
N LEU A 51 9.89 -34.64 -23.82
CA LEU A 51 8.49 -34.87 -23.54
C LEU A 51 7.71 -33.56 -23.44
N GLN A 52 8.28 -32.54 -22.79
CA GLN A 52 7.73 -31.18 -22.77
C GLN A 52 7.62 -30.60 -24.19
N ALA A 53 8.62 -30.82 -25.04
CA ALA A 53 8.60 -30.37 -26.43
C ALA A 53 7.58 -31.15 -27.30
N ASP A 54 7.47 -32.47 -27.13
CA ASP A 54 6.46 -33.30 -27.79
C ASP A 54 5.04 -32.88 -27.35
N ALA A 55 4.86 -32.58 -26.05
CA ALA A 55 3.63 -32.02 -25.49
C ALA A 55 3.29 -30.65 -26.05
N ALA A 56 4.23 -29.71 -26.06
CA ALA A 56 4.04 -28.39 -26.65
C ALA A 56 3.66 -28.50 -28.14
N ARG A 57 4.37 -29.36 -28.91
CA ARG A 57 4.05 -29.63 -30.33
C ARG A 57 2.65 -30.21 -30.51
N ALA A 58 2.24 -31.15 -29.66
CA ALA A 58 0.91 -31.74 -29.71
C ALA A 58 -0.19 -30.74 -29.36
N VAL A 59 0.06 -29.90 -28.35
CA VAL A 59 -0.80 -28.78 -27.99
C VAL A 59 -0.93 -27.82 -29.18
N ILE A 60 0.18 -27.32 -29.75
CA ILE A 60 0.16 -26.43 -30.92
C ILE A 60 -0.60 -27.05 -32.10
N LYS A 61 -0.41 -28.36 -32.35
CA LYS A 61 -1.12 -29.11 -33.40
C LYS A 61 -2.62 -29.19 -33.13
N PHE A 62 -3.03 -29.45 -31.88
CA PHE A 62 -4.43 -29.41 -31.45
C PHE A 62 -5.04 -28.02 -31.63
N PHE A 63 -4.31 -26.97 -31.26
CA PHE A 63 -4.76 -25.58 -31.41
C PHE A 63 -4.94 -25.17 -32.87
N LYS A 64 -4.06 -25.60 -33.79
CA LYS A 64 -4.27 -25.42 -35.23
C LYS A 64 -5.56 -26.06 -35.75
N ILE A 65 -6.05 -27.11 -35.07
CA ILE A 65 -7.28 -27.84 -35.44
C ILE A 65 -8.53 -27.21 -34.79
N ARG A 66 -8.42 -26.68 -33.56
CA ARG A 66 -9.55 -26.19 -32.73
C ARG A 66 -9.62 -24.67 -32.54
N SER A 67 -8.70 -23.90 -33.14
CA SER A 67 -8.56 -22.44 -33.00
C SER A 67 -9.87 -21.63 -32.97
N PRO A 68 -10.93 -21.92 -33.76
CA PRO A 68 -12.16 -21.14 -33.70
C PRO A 68 -13.09 -21.43 -32.49
N GLN A 69 -12.74 -22.33 -31.56
CA GLN A 69 -13.67 -22.82 -30.51
C GLN A 69 -13.15 -22.71 -29.06
N LEU A 70 -11.96 -22.15 -28.84
CA LEU A 70 -11.33 -22.11 -27.52
C LEU A 70 -11.73 -20.86 -26.72
N ARG A 71 -11.96 -21.03 -25.41
CA ARG A 71 -12.21 -19.92 -24.49
C ARG A 71 -10.92 -19.22 -24.08
N ILE A 72 -10.98 -17.91 -23.87
CA ILE A 72 -9.81 -17.08 -23.56
C ILE A 72 -9.04 -17.51 -22.30
N ASP A 73 -9.71 -18.00 -21.27
CA ASP A 73 -9.07 -18.43 -20.02
C ASP A 73 -8.21 -19.70 -20.19
N GLU A 74 -8.60 -20.59 -21.11
CA GLU A 74 -7.85 -21.81 -21.44
C GLU A 74 -6.57 -21.45 -22.20
N PHE A 75 -6.65 -20.44 -23.06
CA PHE A 75 -5.52 -19.94 -23.82
C PHE A 75 -4.57 -19.05 -22.98
N LYS A 76 -5.09 -18.19 -22.08
CA LYS A 76 -4.28 -17.43 -21.11
C LYS A 76 -3.43 -18.38 -20.24
N ARG A 77 -4.03 -19.48 -19.76
CA ARG A 77 -3.31 -20.53 -19.01
C ARG A 77 -2.25 -21.22 -19.86
N LEU A 78 -2.50 -21.43 -21.15
CA LEU A 78 -1.50 -21.97 -22.07
C LEU A 78 -0.31 -21.03 -22.26
N CYS A 79 -0.54 -19.73 -22.41
CA CYS A 79 0.56 -18.76 -22.54
C CYS A 79 1.42 -18.71 -21.29
N CYS A 80 0.80 -18.75 -20.10
CA CYS A 80 1.53 -18.91 -18.84
C CYS A 80 2.31 -20.24 -18.80
N PHE A 81 1.68 -21.34 -19.19
CA PHE A 81 2.29 -22.67 -19.26
C PHE A 81 3.51 -22.73 -20.20
N LEU A 82 3.40 -22.17 -21.40
CA LEU A 82 4.50 -22.08 -22.35
C LEU A 82 5.60 -21.13 -21.83
N SER A 83 5.25 -20.10 -21.06
CA SER A 83 6.21 -19.22 -20.37
C SER A 83 6.97 -19.96 -19.26
N ASP A 84 6.31 -20.87 -18.54
CA ASP A 84 6.90 -21.64 -17.43
C ASP A 84 7.81 -22.80 -17.91
N ILE A 85 7.46 -23.48 -19.01
CA ILE A 85 8.31 -24.51 -19.65
C ILE A 85 9.67 -23.92 -20.09
N ASN A 86 9.74 -22.62 -20.36
CA ASN A 86 10.93 -21.94 -20.92
C ASN A 86 12.15 -21.87 -19.99
N ALA A 87 12.05 -22.25 -18.72
CA ALA A 87 13.24 -22.39 -17.89
C ALA A 87 14.18 -23.54 -18.36
N ALA A 88 13.71 -24.48 -19.22
CA ALA A 88 14.39 -25.76 -19.44
C ALA A 88 15.07 -26.02 -20.82
N ARG A 89 14.64 -25.49 -21.99
CA ARG A 89 15.42 -25.44 -23.28
C ARG A 89 14.62 -24.99 -24.54
N GLY A 90 15.35 -24.40 -25.52
CA GLY A 90 15.12 -24.52 -26.98
C GLY A 90 14.31 -23.42 -27.70
N LEU A 91 14.90 -22.25 -27.95
CA LEU A 91 14.25 -21.05 -28.52
C LEU A 91 13.57 -21.22 -29.89
N SER A 92 14.08 -22.10 -30.76
CA SER A 92 13.51 -22.25 -32.12
C SER A 92 12.06 -22.77 -32.13
N ASP A 93 11.66 -23.57 -31.14
CA ASP A 93 10.32 -24.18 -31.12
C ASP A 93 9.28 -23.23 -30.53
N LEU A 94 9.63 -22.45 -29.50
CA LEU A 94 8.78 -21.37 -28.98
C LEU A 94 8.43 -20.37 -30.09
N VAL A 95 9.42 -20.03 -30.91
CA VAL A 95 9.25 -19.01 -31.95
C VAL A 95 8.48 -19.56 -33.14
N LYS A 96 8.64 -20.83 -33.50
CA LYS A 96 7.74 -21.50 -34.45
C LYS A 96 6.30 -21.55 -33.95
N SER A 97 6.11 -21.80 -32.66
CA SER A 97 4.80 -21.75 -31.99
C SER A 97 4.23 -20.34 -32.09
N PHE A 98 5.07 -19.33 -31.93
CA PHE A 98 4.67 -17.94 -32.06
C PHE A 98 4.33 -17.55 -33.50
N GLY A 99 5.07 -18.00 -34.50
CA GLY A 99 4.66 -17.83 -35.90
C GLY A 99 3.25 -18.39 -36.15
N ALA A 100 2.90 -19.52 -35.52
CA ALA A 100 1.54 -20.04 -35.57
C ALA A 100 0.53 -19.15 -34.81
N VAL A 101 0.90 -18.56 -33.68
CA VAL A 101 0.04 -17.62 -32.95
C VAL A 101 -0.13 -16.29 -33.68
N VAL A 102 0.91 -15.78 -34.36
CA VAL A 102 0.82 -14.60 -35.22
C VAL A 102 -0.06 -14.91 -36.42
N GLU A 103 0.06 -16.08 -37.03
CA GLU A 103 -0.85 -16.51 -38.10
C GLU A 103 -2.30 -16.61 -37.60
N VAL A 104 -2.52 -17.17 -36.40
CA VAL A 104 -3.85 -17.22 -35.77
C VAL A 104 -4.35 -15.80 -35.49
N ALA A 105 -3.54 -14.94 -34.88
CA ALA A 105 -3.89 -13.55 -34.59
C ALA A 105 -4.22 -12.81 -35.88
N VAL A 106 -3.38 -12.91 -36.92
CA VAL A 106 -3.61 -12.30 -38.25
C VAL A 106 -4.87 -12.86 -38.93
N SER A 107 -5.18 -14.14 -38.74
CA SER A 107 -6.40 -14.77 -39.30
C SER A 107 -7.69 -14.40 -38.55
N GLU A 108 -7.62 -14.23 -37.23
CA GLU A 108 -8.75 -13.88 -36.37
C GLU A 108 -8.96 -12.36 -36.25
N VAL A 109 -7.92 -11.57 -36.54
CA VAL A 109 -7.96 -10.11 -36.67
C VAL A 109 -9.14 -9.71 -37.57
N GLY A 110 -9.47 -10.47 -38.62
CA GLY A 110 -10.58 -10.17 -39.54
C GLY A 110 -12.01 -10.54 -39.09
N ARG A 111 -12.22 -11.18 -37.93
CA ARG A 111 -13.53 -11.82 -37.61
C ARG A 111 -14.40 -11.14 -36.56
N VAL A 112 -13.85 -10.29 -35.68
CA VAL A 112 -14.63 -9.69 -34.57
C VAL A 112 -14.26 -8.21 -34.39
N GLY A 113 -15.18 -7.31 -34.74
CA GLY A 113 -15.05 -5.86 -34.52
C GLY A 113 -15.92 -5.37 -33.35
N PRO A 114 -15.62 -4.19 -32.79
CA PRO A 114 -16.47 -3.54 -31.78
C PRO A 114 -17.81 -3.11 -32.41
N GLU A 115 -18.88 -3.12 -31.62
CA GLU A 115 -20.17 -2.53 -32.00
C GLU A 115 -20.27 -1.14 -31.37
N THR A 116 -20.75 -0.16 -32.14
CA THR A 116 -21.11 1.14 -31.57
C THR A 116 -22.38 0.97 -30.76
N ASP A 117 -22.36 1.30 -29.47
CA ASP A 117 -23.58 1.28 -28.69
C ASP A 117 -24.50 2.46 -29.05
N GLN A 118 -25.69 2.47 -28.47
CA GLN A 118 -26.69 3.52 -28.72
C GLN A 118 -26.23 4.93 -28.27
N THR A 119 -25.16 5.04 -27.48
CA THR A 119 -24.58 6.32 -27.03
C THR A 119 -23.49 6.85 -27.94
N GLY A 120 -23.11 6.08 -28.98
CA GLY A 120 -22.00 6.42 -29.86
C GLY A 120 -20.63 6.07 -29.26
N ASP A 121 -20.61 5.44 -28.08
CA ASP A 121 -19.39 4.91 -27.48
C ASP A 121 -19.09 3.54 -28.08
N LEU A 122 -17.83 3.33 -28.46
CA LEU A 122 -17.33 2.02 -28.87
C LEU A 122 -17.34 1.12 -27.64
N THR A 123 -18.31 0.22 -27.56
CA THR A 123 -18.35 -0.81 -26.52
C THR A 123 -18.12 -2.16 -27.17
N TRP A 124 -17.25 -2.95 -26.57
CA TRP A 124 -17.13 -4.32 -27.00
C TRP A 124 -18.30 -5.11 -26.43
N PRO A 125 -18.98 -5.96 -27.22
CA PRO A 125 -19.96 -6.88 -26.66
C PRO A 125 -19.26 -7.71 -25.56
N PRO A 126 -19.93 -8.01 -24.44
CA PRO A 126 -19.37 -8.91 -23.42
C PRO A 126 -18.99 -10.23 -24.09
N GLY A 127 -17.68 -10.50 -24.24
CA GLY A 127 -17.17 -11.65 -25.00
C GLY A 127 -16.30 -11.35 -26.23
N SER A 128 -15.75 -10.15 -26.41
CA SER A 128 -14.75 -9.88 -27.46
C SER A 128 -13.37 -10.47 -27.16
N GLU A 129 -13.28 -11.79 -27.17
CA GLU A 129 -12.11 -12.57 -26.75
C GLU A 129 -10.83 -12.27 -27.56
N GLY A 130 -10.94 -11.81 -28.81
CA GLY A 130 -9.80 -11.61 -29.71
C GLY A 130 -8.78 -10.55 -29.25
N CYS A 131 -9.24 -9.36 -28.82
CA CYS A 131 -8.33 -8.26 -28.43
C CYS A 131 -7.61 -8.56 -27.11
N GLU A 132 -8.34 -9.10 -26.12
CA GLU A 132 -7.74 -9.55 -24.86
C GLU A 132 -6.75 -10.69 -25.08
N MET A 133 -7.03 -11.59 -26.02
CA MET A 133 -6.15 -12.70 -26.36
C MET A 133 -4.84 -12.19 -26.95
N VAL A 134 -4.89 -11.35 -27.99
CA VAL A 134 -3.69 -10.75 -28.60
C VAL A 134 -2.88 -9.97 -27.56
N THR A 135 -3.56 -9.21 -26.70
CA THR A 135 -2.95 -8.45 -25.61
C THR A 135 -2.24 -9.36 -24.59
N ALA A 136 -2.92 -10.42 -24.11
CA ALA A 136 -2.35 -11.34 -23.13
C ALA A 136 -1.13 -12.09 -23.68
N VAL A 137 -1.18 -12.51 -24.95
CA VAL A 137 -0.07 -13.19 -25.61
C VAL A 137 1.13 -12.27 -25.78
N THR A 138 0.90 -11.12 -26.42
CA THR A 138 1.98 -10.15 -26.68
C THR A 138 2.62 -9.68 -25.37
N GLY A 139 1.84 -9.49 -24.31
CA GLY A 139 2.36 -9.17 -22.98
C GLY A 139 3.22 -10.29 -22.38
N SER A 140 2.71 -11.53 -22.34
CA SER A 140 3.44 -12.68 -21.78
C SER A 140 4.74 -12.95 -22.53
N LEU A 141 4.72 -12.81 -23.86
CA LEU A 141 5.89 -13.01 -24.69
C LEU A 141 6.90 -11.89 -24.54
N TYR A 142 6.44 -10.66 -24.42
CA TYR A 142 7.34 -9.53 -24.20
C TYR A 142 8.12 -9.71 -22.90
N THR A 143 7.46 -10.08 -21.81
CA THR A 143 8.14 -10.41 -20.54
C THR A 143 9.10 -11.60 -20.70
N SER A 144 8.76 -12.59 -21.53
CA SER A 144 9.65 -13.73 -21.80
C SER A 144 10.88 -13.29 -22.60
N PHE A 145 10.70 -12.45 -23.61
CA PHE A 145 11.78 -11.91 -24.45
C PHE A 145 12.69 -10.96 -23.67
N GLU A 146 12.13 -10.15 -22.79
CA GLU A 146 12.87 -9.30 -21.84
C GLU A 146 13.77 -10.17 -20.96
N LYS A 147 13.21 -11.19 -20.29
CA LYS A 147 13.99 -12.14 -19.48
C LYS A 147 15.09 -12.84 -20.29
N MET A 148 14.78 -13.30 -21.50
CA MET A 148 15.76 -13.96 -22.35
C MET A 148 16.89 -13.02 -22.77
N SER A 149 16.55 -11.78 -23.12
CA SER A 149 17.53 -10.75 -23.45
C SER A 149 18.46 -10.46 -22.25
N HIS A 150 17.90 -10.41 -21.04
CA HIS A 150 18.68 -10.31 -19.80
C HIS A 150 19.60 -11.51 -19.55
N THR A 151 19.22 -12.72 -19.96
CA THR A 151 20.07 -13.92 -19.82
C THR A 151 21.12 -14.06 -20.93
N GLY A 152 21.24 -13.09 -21.83
CA GLY A 152 22.21 -13.11 -22.93
C GLY A 152 21.74 -13.81 -24.21
N ALA A 153 20.47 -14.27 -24.28
CA ALA A 153 19.89 -14.93 -25.46
C ALA A 153 19.31 -13.94 -26.49
N HIS A 154 19.86 -12.72 -26.59
CA HIS A 154 19.31 -11.67 -27.45
C HIS A 154 19.44 -11.98 -28.95
N GLU A 155 20.54 -12.57 -29.41
CA GLU A 155 20.74 -12.99 -30.82
C GLU A 155 19.70 -14.01 -31.28
N GLU A 156 19.34 -14.90 -30.36
CA GLU A 156 18.34 -15.91 -30.53
C GLU A 156 16.96 -15.25 -30.71
N VAL A 157 16.56 -14.35 -29.80
CA VAL A 157 15.33 -13.55 -29.89
C VAL A 157 15.28 -12.73 -31.19
N LEU A 158 16.39 -12.11 -31.58
CA LEU A 158 16.50 -11.34 -32.82
C LEU A 158 16.31 -12.20 -34.06
N SER A 159 17.02 -13.33 -34.14
CA SER A 159 16.85 -14.29 -35.24
C SER A 159 15.43 -14.81 -35.32
N ALA A 160 14.77 -14.95 -34.17
CA ALA A 160 13.40 -15.41 -34.05
C ALA A 160 12.39 -14.40 -34.58
N VAL A 161 12.49 -13.14 -34.14
CA VAL A 161 11.68 -12.03 -34.66
C VAL A 161 11.85 -11.91 -36.17
N HIS A 162 13.09 -11.98 -36.66
CA HIS A 162 13.41 -11.90 -38.07
C HIS A 162 12.76 -13.01 -38.90
N ARG A 163 12.96 -14.28 -38.51
CA ARG A 163 12.49 -15.42 -39.32
C ARG A 163 10.98 -15.62 -39.28
N HIS A 164 10.34 -15.30 -38.15
CA HIS A 164 8.97 -15.75 -37.88
C HIS A 164 7.97 -14.62 -37.70
N MET A 165 8.41 -13.37 -37.55
CA MET A 165 7.48 -12.27 -37.29
C MET A 165 7.58 -11.18 -38.36
N CYS A 166 8.79 -10.79 -38.77
CA CYS A 166 8.99 -9.81 -39.85
C CYS A 166 8.25 -10.13 -41.15
N PRO A 167 8.16 -11.40 -41.63
CA PRO A 167 7.43 -11.73 -42.86
C PRO A 167 5.94 -11.39 -42.83
N HIS A 168 5.36 -11.17 -41.64
CA HIS A 168 3.96 -10.80 -41.48
C HIS A 168 3.73 -9.28 -41.49
N ALA A 169 4.78 -8.47 -41.40
CA ALA A 169 4.67 -7.01 -41.28
C ALA A 169 3.97 -6.38 -42.49
N ALA A 170 4.23 -6.87 -43.71
CA ALA A 170 3.55 -6.40 -44.92
C ALA A 170 2.03 -6.52 -44.81
N ARG A 171 1.54 -7.73 -44.46
CA ARG A 171 0.11 -8.01 -44.30
C ARG A 171 -0.51 -7.22 -43.15
N LEU A 172 0.20 -7.08 -42.03
CA LEU A 172 -0.26 -6.28 -40.89
C LEU A 172 -0.42 -4.81 -41.28
N VAL A 173 0.50 -4.25 -42.07
CA VAL A 173 0.39 -2.89 -42.60
C VAL A 173 -0.77 -2.78 -43.59
N ASP A 174 -0.97 -3.76 -44.47
CA ASP A 174 -2.12 -3.77 -45.38
C ASP A 174 -3.46 -3.76 -44.61
N VAL A 175 -3.56 -4.55 -43.54
CA VAL A 175 -4.73 -4.54 -42.64
C VAL A 175 -4.88 -3.19 -41.93
N LEU A 176 -3.78 -2.60 -41.49
CA LEU A 176 -3.79 -1.32 -40.79
C LEU A 176 -4.27 -0.16 -41.68
N VAL A 177 -3.91 -0.18 -42.96
CA VAL A 177 -4.28 0.82 -43.99
C VAL A 177 -5.62 0.51 -44.65
N SER A 178 -6.16 -0.70 -44.48
CA SER A 178 -7.41 -1.11 -45.09
C SER A 178 -8.61 -0.34 -44.54
N ASP A 179 -9.31 0.38 -45.43
CA ASP A 179 -10.59 1.05 -45.11
C ASP A 179 -11.73 0.06 -44.81
N THR A 180 -11.56 -1.22 -45.18
CA THR A 180 -12.55 -2.28 -44.93
C THR A 180 -12.31 -3.01 -43.60
N ALA A 181 -11.16 -2.79 -42.95
CA ALA A 181 -10.87 -3.33 -41.63
C ALA A 181 -11.56 -2.51 -40.53
N SER A 182 -12.26 -3.18 -39.60
CA SER A 182 -12.84 -2.50 -38.44
C SER A 182 -11.76 -1.90 -37.53
N ASP A 183 -12.11 -0.91 -36.70
CA ASP A 183 -11.13 -0.30 -35.78
C ASP A 183 -10.53 -1.33 -34.79
N GLY A 184 -11.27 -2.38 -34.42
CA GLY A 184 -10.74 -3.49 -33.61
C GLY A 184 -9.72 -4.37 -34.37
N VAL A 185 -9.97 -4.63 -35.65
CA VAL A 185 -9.06 -5.34 -36.56
C VAL A 185 -7.76 -4.55 -36.70
N ARG A 186 -7.88 -3.24 -36.99
CA ARG A 186 -6.76 -2.30 -37.13
C ARG A 186 -5.97 -2.16 -35.83
N TRP A 187 -6.66 -2.12 -34.69
CA TRP A 187 -6.04 -2.12 -33.36
C TRP A 187 -5.19 -3.37 -33.14
N ASN A 188 -5.75 -4.57 -33.36
CA ASN A 188 -4.99 -5.82 -33.19
C ASN A 188 -3.78 -5.89 -34.13
N ALA A 189 -3.92 -5.45 -35.39
CA ALA A 189 -2.81 -5.38 -36.32
C ALA A 189 -1.70 -4.43 -35.81
N PHE A 190 -2.09 -3.26 -35.29
CA PHE A 190 -1.17 -2.32 -34.64
C PHE A 190 -0.45 -2.96 -33.44
N LEU A 191 -1.15 -3.71 -32.57
CA LEU A 191 -0.54 -4.38 -31.42
C LEU A 191 0.50 -5.42 -31.81
N VAL A 192 0.20 -6.26 -32.79
CA VAL A 192 1.14 -7.27 -33.26
C VAL A 192 2.35 -6.60 -33.91
N LEU A 193 2.13 -5.53 -34.68
CA LEU A 193 3.21 -4.77 -35.28
C LEU A 193 4.09 -4.11 -34.19
N SER A 194 3.48 -3.44 -33.22
CA SER A 194 4.14 -2.92 -32.03
C SER A 194 4.92 -3.98 -31.26
N PHE A 195 4.40 -5.20 -31.15
CA PHE A 195 5.11 -6.33 -30.54
C PHE A 195 6.36 -6.71 -31.33
N ILE A 196 6.29 -6.74 -32.67
CA ILE A 196 7.47 -6.98 -33.55
C ILE A 196 8.57 -5.95 -33.26
N PHE A 197 8.20 -4.67 -33.24
CA PHE A 197 9.15 -3.59 -32.98
C PHE A 197 9.69 -3.62 -31.53
N GLY A 198 8.82 -3.88 -30.55
CA GLY A 198 9.17 -3.92 -29.14
C GLY A 198 10.09 -5.09 -28.79
N ALA A 199 9.81 -6.27 -29.33
CA ALA A 199 10.62 -7.47 -29.16
C ALA A 199 12.06 -7.28 -29.65
N ALA A 200 12.22 -6.75 -30.87
CA ALA A 200 13.54 -6.48 -31.43
C ALA A 200 14.24 -5.30 -30.74
N TYR A 201 13.48 -4.27 -30.31
CA TYR A 201 14.04 -3.17 -29.53
C TYR A 201 14.63 -3.65 -28.20
N GLU A 202 13.89 -4.46 -27.42
CA GLU A 202 14.40 -4.99 -26.15
C GLU A 202 15.61 -5.88 -26.36
N ALA A 203 15.56 -6.80 -27.32
CA ALA A 203 16.71 -7.66 -27.60
C ALA A 203 17.97 -6.85 -27.96
N CYS A 204 17.82 -5.76 -28.71
CA CYS A 204 18.94 -4.87 -29.06
C CYS A 204 19.33 -3.85 -28.00
N ARG A 205 18.47 -3.54 -27.03
CA ARG A 205 18.86 -2.75 -25.87
C ARG A 205 19.96 -3.44 -25.07
N TRP A 206 19.92 -4.77 -25.03
CA TRP A 206 20.89 -5.62 -24.34
C TRP A 206 22.02 -6.12 -25.24
N ALA A 207 21.80 -6.18 -26.56
CA ALA A 207 22.88 -6.43 -27.51
C ALA A 207 23.83 -5.23 -27.55
N GLN A 208 25.14 -5.48 -27.55
CA GLN A 208 26.14 -4.43 -27.81
C GLN A 208 26.05 -3.91 -29.26
N ASP A 209 25.42 -4.67 -30.14
CA ASP A 209 25.30 -4.36 -31.56
C ASP A 209 23.87 -3.94 -31.94
N ARG A 210 23.64 -2.62 -31.95
CA ARG A 210 22.37 -2.02 -32.38
C ARG A 210 22.15 -2.13 -33.90
N THR A 211 23.16 -2.47 -34.69
CA THR A 211 23.02 -2.57 -36.15
C THR A 211 22.19 -3.80 -36.55
N LYS A 212 22.20 -4.86 -35.76
CA LYS A 212 21.38 -6.05 -36.01
C LYS A 212 19.87 -5.80 -35.91
N ALA A 213 19.42 -5.00 -34.94
CA ALA A 213 18.00 -4.60 -34.86
C ALA A 213 17.58 -3.89 -36.14
N ARG A 214 18.43 -2.98 -36.60
CA ARG A 214 18.19 -2.19 -37.80
C ARG A 214 18.05 -3.08 -39.03
N ASP A 215 18.89 -4.09 -39.17
CA ASP A 215 18.85 -5.01 -40.31
C ASP A 215 17.59 -5.89 -40.26
N ILE A 216 17.24 -6.38 -39.07
CA ILE A 216 16.07 -7.25 -38.86
C ILE A 216 14.75 -6.51 -39.08
N LEU A 217 14.66 -5.27 -38.60
CA LEU A 217 13.45 -4.45 -38.73
C LEU A 217 13.44 -3.59 -40.00
N GLN A 218 14.40 -3.78 -40.91
CA GLN A 218 14.45 -3.05 -42.17
C GLN A 218 13.20 -3.29 -43.01
N GLU A 219 12.78 -4.54 -43.19
CA GLU A 219 11.59 -4.89 -43.99
C GLU A 219 10.29 -4.34 -43.35
N PRO A 220 9.96 -4.59 -42.06
CA PRO A 220 8.82 -3.96 -41.40
C PRO A 220 8.80 -2.43 -41.50
N THR A 221 9.96 -1.79 -41.37
CA THR A 221 10.11 -0.34 -41.50
C THR A 221 9.82 0.13 -42.93
N GLN A 222 10.31 -0.58 -43.95
CA GLN A 222 10.03 -0.28 -45.35
C GLN A 222 8.53 -0.38 -45.66
N HIS A 223 7.83 -1.36 -45.10
CA HIS A 223 6.38 -1.48 -45.25
C HIS A 223 5.61 -0.31 -44.61
N LEU A 224 5.97 0.07 -43.38
CA LEU A 224 5.37 1.24 -42.71
C LEU A 224 5.58 2.55 -43.49
N LEU A 225 6.74 2.70 -44.12
CA LEU A 225 7.13 3.92 -44.86
C LEU A 225 6.68 3.92 -46.33
N LYS A 226 6.18 2.80 -46.85
CA LYS A 226 5.73 2.67 -48.25
C LYS A 226 4.59 3.66 -48.55
N GLY A 227 4.52 4.11 -49.81
CA GLY A 227 3.37 4.86 -50.31
C GLY A 227 3.11 6.19 -49.61
N ASN A 228 4.16 6.98 -49.33
CA ASN A 228 4.06 8.21 -48.54
C ASN A 228 3.65 7.95 -47.08
N MET A 229 4.26 6.93 -46.46
CA MET A 229 4.08 6.60 -45.03
C MET A 229 2.64 6.27 -44.66
N THR A 230 1.86 5.66 -45.57
CA THR A 230 0.45 5.32 -45.31
C THR A 230 0.29 4.37 -44.14
N GLY A 231 1.19 3.37 -44.03
CA GLY A 231 1.22 2.46 -42.88
C GLY A 231 1.47 3.19 -41.56
N LEU A 232 2.44 4.09 -41.55
CA LEU A 232 2.79 4.89 -40.36
C LEU A 232 1.65 5.85 -39.97
N ARG A 233 1.00 6.51 -40.94
CA ARG A 233 -0.18 7.36 -40.69
C ARG A 233 -1.35 6.57 -40.12
N ALA A 234 -1.61 5.38 -40.67
CA ALA A 234 -2.66 4.50 -40.17
C ALA A 234 -2.38 4.02 -38.74
N ALA A 235 -1.11 3.74 -38.41
CA ALA A 235 -0.71 3.39 -37.05
C ALA A 235 -0.91 4.56 -36.06
N ALA A 236 -0.60 5.80 -36.48
CA ALA A 236 -0.85 7.00 -35.68
C ALA A 236 -2.36 7.25 -35.47
N ASP A 237 -3.17 7.10 -36.52
CA ASP A 237 -4.65 7.20 -36.44
C ASP A 237 -5.23 6.19 -35.45
N VAL A 238 -4.78 4.94 -35.50
CA VAL A 238 -5.19 3.89 -34.56
C VAL A 238 -4.79 4.22 -33.12
N LEU A 239 -3.58 4.75 -32.90
CA LEU A 239 -3.12 5.20 -31.58
C LEU A 239 -3.92 6.42 -31.09
N GLN A 240 -4.28 7.35 -31.97
CA GLN A 240 -5.08 8.53 -31.62
C GLN A 240 -6.51 8.13 -31.20
N ARG A 241 -7.08 7.09 -31.80
CA ARG A 241 -8.39 6.52 -31.42
C ARG A 241 -8.34 5.61 -30.19
N TYR A 242 -7.18 5.46 -29.55
CA TYR A 242 -6.99 4.64 -28.35
C TYR A 242 -8.00 4.93 -27.24
N HIS A 243 -8.52 6.15 -27.17
CA HIS A 243 -9.47 6.60 -26.15
C HIS A 243 -10.72 5.71 -25.99
N GLY A 244 -11.09 4.88 -26.97
CA GLY A 244 -12.20 3.92 -26.87
C GLY A 244 -11.83 2.54 -26.28
N PHE A 245 -10.55 2.17 -26.21
CA PHE A 245 -10.14 0.79 -25.92
C PHE A 245 -9.73 0.60 -24.45
N ARG A 246 -10.57 -0.08 -23.67
CA ARG A 246 -10.23 -0.58 -22.32
C ARG A 246 -9.37 -1.85 -22.40
N CYS A 247 -8.12 -1.75 -22.85
CA CYS A 247 -7.24 -2.91 -22.98
C CYS A 247 -5.99 -2.83 -22.08
N TRP A 248 -5.60 -3.97 -21.51
CA TRP A 248 -4.44 -4.13 -20.63
C TRP A 248 -3.15 -4.41 -21.44
N LEU A 249 -2.67 -3.48 -22.27
CA LEU A 249 -1.42 -3.59 -23.07
C LEU A 249 -0.11 -2.95 -22.54
N PRO A 250 0.97 -3.73 -22.29
CA PRO A 250 2.20 -3.19 -21.70
C PRO A 250 2.61 -1.90 -22.41
N GLY A 251 2.67 -0.79 -21.67
CA GLY A 251 2.72 0.55 -22.29
C GLY A 251 3.88 0.76 -23.27
N VAL A 252 4.94 -0.05 -23.15
CA VAL A 252 6.08 -0.07 -24.08
C VAL A 252 5.65 -0.40 -25.53
N MET A 253 4.58 -1.20 -25.71
CA MET A 253 4.07 -1.59 -27.02
C MET A 253 3.55 -0.41 -27.83
N LEU A 254 2.81 0.51 -27.20
CA LEU A 254 2.22 1.64 -27.92
C LEU A 254 3.29 2.59 -28.49
N THR A 255 4.46 2.61 -27.85
CA THR A 255 5.60 3.46 -28.18
C THR A 255 6.73 2.74 -28.90
N SER A 256 6.64 1.42 -29.10
CA SER A 256 7.77 0.62 -29.61
C SER A 256 8.13 0.97 -31.06
N ILE A 257 7.13 1.22 -31.91
CA ILE A 257 7.32 1.67 -33.30
C ILE A 257 8.09 3.01 -33.32
N PRO A 258 7.60 4.11 -32.69
CA PRO A 258 8.33 5.37 -32.72
C PRO A 258 9.67 5.29 -31.98
N ALA A 259 9.75 4.58 -30.84
CA ALA A 259 11.00 4.40 -30.12
C ALA A 259 12.06 3.70 -31.00
N HIS A 260 11.69 2.64 -31.71
CA HIS A 260 12.61 1.94 -32.60
C HIS A 260 13.05 2.82 -33.77
N LEU A 261 12.12 3.51 -34.43
CA LEU A 261 12.43 4.38 -35.58
C LEU A 261 13.42 5.49 -35.18
N LEU A 262 13.28 6.07 -33.99
CA LEU A 262 14.21 7.07 -33.46
C LEU A 262 15.56 6.48 -33.02
N HIS A 263 15.58 5.26 -32.48
CA HIS A 263 16.83 4.66 -31.99
C HIS A 263 17.70 4.03 -33.08
N CYS A 264 17.08 3.48 -34.13
CA CYS A 264 17.80 2.66 -35.10
C CYS A 264 18.21 3.43 -36.35
N ARG A 265 17.66 4.63 -36.58
CA ARG A 265 18.13 5.57 -37.60
C ARG A 265 17.95 7.01 -37.10
N GLY A 266 19.04 7.78 -37.01
CA GLY A 266 18.99 9.19 -36.59
C GLY A 266 18.40 10.14 -37.64
N SER A 267 17.26 9.80 -38.25
CA SER A 267 16.60 10.65 -39.25
C SER A 267 15.12 10.31 -39.53
N TYR A 268 14.40 9.63 -38.64
CA TYR A 268 12.95 9.34 -38.84
C TYR A 268 12.01 10.27 -38.06
N ALA A 269 12.56 11.20 -37.29
CA ALA A 269 11.77 12.11 -36.47
C ALA A 269 10.80 12.94 -37.34
N SER A 270 11.26 13.55 -38.45
CA SER A 270 10.40 14.23 -39.44
C SER A 270 9.23 13.34 -39.92
N GLN A 271 9.50 12.08 -40.28
CA GLN A 271 8.49 11.15 -40.81
C GLN A 271 7.46 10.77 -39.74
N LEU A 272 7.89 10.58 -38.48
CA LEU A 272 6.99 10.34 -37.35
C LEU A 272 6.06 11.54 -37.12
N ILE A 273 6.60 12.76 -37.20
CA ILE A 273 5.83 13.99 -37.05
C ILE A 273 4.83 14.14 -38.20
N GLU A 274 5.27 13.98 -39.46
CA GLU A 274 4.42 14.05 -40.65
C GLU A 274 3.35 12.95 -40.70
N ALA A 275 3.61 11.81 -40.05
CA ALA A 275 2.63 10.74 -39.92
C ALA A 275 1.59 11.00 -38.81
N GLY A 276 1.77 12.03 -37.97
CA GLY A 276 0.85 12.37 -36.88
C GLY A 276 1.13 11.64 -35.56
N TYR A 277 2.23 10.89 -35.44
CA TYR A 277 2.55 10.16 -34.20
C TYR A 277 2.76 11.08 -33.00
N LEU A 278 3.36 12.26 -33.20
CA LEU A 278 3.53 13.23 -32.12
C LEU A 278 2.17 13.60 -31.53
N HIS A 279 1.20 13.94 -32.37
CA HIS A 279 -0.14 14.31 -31.92
C HIS A 279 -0.87 13.14 -31.25
N ALA A 280 -0.77 11.93 -31.79
CA ALA A 280 -1.33 10.73 -31.19
C ALA A 280 -0.73 10.44 -29.81
N LEU A 281 0.59 10.56 -29.65
CA LEU A 281 1.28 10.40 -28.36
C LEU A 281 0.83 11.47 -27.35
N LEU A 282 0.77 12.73 -27.76
CA LEU A 282 0.31 13.82 -26.90
C LEU A 282 -1.13 13.60 -26.43
N ALA A 283 -2.04 13.16 -27.32
CA ALA A 283 -3.42 12.85 -26.95
C ALA A 283 -3.49 11.72 -25.92
N VAL A 284 -2.71 10.65 -26.10
CA VAL A 284 -2.65 9.52 -25.15
C VAL A 284 -2.09 9.95 -23.79
N ILE A 285 -1.08 10.82 -23.77
CA ILE A 285 -0.46 11.33 -22.53
C ILE A 285 -1.38 12.31 -21.79
N ASP A 286 -2.11 13.15 -22.53
CA ASP A 286 -3.01 14.18 -21.99
C ASP A 286 -4.37 13.62 -21.54
N ASP A 287 -4.65 12.33 -21.78
CA ASP A 287 -5.91 11.70 -21.39
C ASP A 287 -6.14 11.81 -19.86
N GLN A 288 -7.26 12.42 -19.48
CA GLN A 288 -7.62 12.60 -18.08
C GLN A 288 -7.86 11.28 -17.34
N ARG A 289 -8.15 10.18 -18.05
CA ARG A 289 -8.37 8.85 -17.45
C ARG A 289 -7.07 8.13 -17.09
N MET A 290 -5.92 8.65 -17.55
CA MET A 290 -4.60 8.05 -17.34
C MET A 290 -4.23 7.71 -15.86
N PRO A 291 -4.64 8.49 -14.82
CA PRO A 291 -4.47 8.16 -13.39
C PRO A 291 -5.17 6.91 -12.91
N SER A 292 -6.37 6.63 -13.45
CA SER A 292 -7.27 5.61 -12.91
C SER A 292 -6.85 4.18 -13.28
N LEU A 293 -5.92 4.07 -14.23
CA LEU A 293 -5.46 2.81 -14.80
C LEU A 293 -4.03 2.57 -14.29
N GLN A 294 -3.83 1.54 -13.46
CA GLN A 294 -2.56 1.15 -12.79
C GLN A 294 -1.36 0.85 -13.72
N PHE A 295 -1.51 1.19 -14.99
CA PHE A 295 -0.93 0.55 -16.14
C PHE A 295 -0.13 1.51 -17.04
N HIS A 296 -0.40 2.81 -16.96
CA HIS A 296 0.24 3.82 -17.79
C HIS A 296 1.69 4.17 -17.41
N ARG A 297 2.30 3.45 -16.45
CA ARG A 297 3.67 3.73 -16.00
C ARG A 297 4.72 3.46 -17.08
N GLY A 298 4.63 2.31 -17.74
CA GLY A 298 5.53 1.97 -18.85
C GLY A 298 5.28 2.85 -20.07
N LEU A 299 4.01 3.19 -20.33
CA LEU A 299 3.61 4.06 -21.42
C LEU A 299 4.17 5.46 -21.23
N LEU A 300 3.95 6.06 -20.06
CA LEU A 300 4.43 7.40 -19.73
C LEU A 300 5.95 7.46 -19.84
N HIS A 301 6.66 6.45 -19.33
CA HIS A 301 8.12 6.37 -19.45
C HIS A 301 8.58 6.32 -20.91
N CYS A 302 8.01 5.43 -21.72
CA CYS A 302 8.47 5.29 -23.10
C CYS A 302 8.04 6.49 -23.95
N SER A 303 6.87 7.05 -23.68
CA SER A 303 6.38 8.26 -24.34
C SER A 303 7.25 9.48 -24.02
N THR A 304 7.67 9.66 -22.77
CA THR A 304 8.60 10.75 -22.43
C THR A 304 9.95 10.57 -23.13
N ASP A 305 10.46 9.34 -23.22
CA ASP A 305 11.72 9.05 -23.90
C ASP A 305 11.62 9.28 -25.41
N VAL A 306 10.47 8.95 -26.02
CA VAL A 306 10.17 9.25 -27.44
C VAL A 306 10.06 10.75 -27.67
N LEU A 307 9.35 11.49 -26.82
CA LEU A 307 9.23 12.95 -26.91
C LEU A 307 10.58 13.64 -26.74
N GLU A 308 11.40 13.16 -25.81
CA GLU A 308 12.76 13.69 -25.60
C GLU A 308 13.59 13.54 -26.87
N LYS A 309 13.59 12.35 -27.49
CA LYS A 309 14.31 12.10 -28.74
C LYS A 309 13.78 12.93 -29.90
N LEU A 310 12.46 12.99 -30.06
CA LEU A 310 11.84 13.84 -31.09
C LEU A 310 12.25 15.30 -30.93
N ALA A 311 12.27 15.83 -29.71
CA ALA A 311 12.71 17.19 -29.45
C ALA A 311 14.20 17.40 -29.79
N HIS A 312 15.06 16.43 -29.48
CA HIS A 312 16.49 16.53 -29.79
C HIS A 312 16.81 16.43 -31.28
N GLU A 313 16.04 15.65 -32.03
CA GLU A 313 16.25 15.45 -33.48
C GLU A 313 15.53 16.50 -34.34
N GLU A 314 14.39 17.04 -33.88
CA GLU A 314 13.54 17.95 -34.67
C GLU A 314 13.25 19.24 -33.92
N GLU A 315 13.82 20.35 -34.42
CA GLU A 315 13.63 21.69 -33.87
C GLU A 315 12.15 22.09 -33.79
N LYS A 316 11.32 21.60 -34.71
CA LYS A 316 9.86 21.82 -34.69
C LYS A 316 9.22 21.28 -33.41
N VAL A 317 9.67 20.12 -32.93
CA VAL A 317 9.17 19.50 -31.69
C VAL A 317 9.74 20.22 -30.48
N ALA A 318 11.03 20.59 -30.52
CA ALA A 318 11.67 21.37 -29.46
C ALA A 318 11.00 22.74 -29.23
N THR A 319 10.33 23.27 -30.26
CA THR A 319 9.62 24.55 -30.24
C THR A 319 8.09 24.42 -30.28
N ASP A 320 7.57 23.19 -30.14
CA ASP A 320 6.14 22.91 -30.15
C ASP A 320 5.50 23.26 -28.80
N ALA A 321 4.50 24.14 -28.83
CA ALA A 321 3.80 24.60 -27.64
C ALA A 321 2.90 23.53 -27.00
N ASP A 322 2.34 22.62 -27.80
CA ASP A 322 1.45 21.56 -27.31
C ASP A 322 2.25 20.49 -26.57
N VAL A 323 3.48 20.18 -27.04
CA VAL A 323 4.41 19.30 -26.32
C VAL A 323 4.74 19.87 -24.95
N ALA A 324 5.12 21.15 -24.87
CA ALA A 324 5.42 21.81 -23.60
C ALA A 324 4.20 21.83 -22.67
N LEU A 325 3.00 22.09 -23.22
CA LEU A 325 1.75 22.13 -22.46
C LEU A 325 1.42 20.77 -21.83
N VAL A 326 1.52 19.68 -22.59
CA VAL A 326 1.27 18.32 -22.09
C VAL A 326 2.28 17.93 -21.01
N LEU A 327 3.56 18.23 -21.21
CA LEU A 327 4.61 17.98 -20.19
C LEU A 327 4.35 18.78 -18.90
N CYS A 328 3.94 20.05 -18.99
CA CYS A 328 3.55 20.85 -17.84
C CYS A 328 2.32 20.28 -17.13
N ARG A 329 1.31 19.80 -17.87
CA ARG A 329 0.14 19.13 -17.30
C ARG A 329 0.51 17.84 -16.58
N LEU A 330 1.43 17.05 -17.12
CA LEU A 330 1.94 15.86 -16.43
C LEU A 330 2.58 16.19 -15.09
N LEU A 331 3.45 17.21 -15.05
CA LEU A 331 4.07 17.68 -13.80
C LEU A 331 3.01 18.15 -12.79
N TYR A 332 2.01 18.90 -13.26
CA TYR A 332 0.92 19.38 -12.42
C TYR A 332 0.07 18.25 -11.83
N ARG A 333 -0.31 17.27 -12.66
CA ARG A 333 -1.05 16.07 -12.21
C ARG A 333 -0.24 15.22 -11.25
N HIS A 334 1.06 15.12 -11.47
CA HIS A 334 1.95 14.45 -10.52
C HIS A 334 1.99 15.17 -9.17
N ALA A 335 2.11 16.50 -9.17
CA ALA A 335 2.13 17.30 -7.95
C ALA A 335 0.82 17.22 -7.16
N LYS A 336 -0.32 17.07 -7.85
CA LYS A 336 -1.63 16.82 -7.22
C LYS A 336 -1.79 15.40 -6.66
N GLY A 337 -0.83 14.50 -6.89
CA GLY A 337 -0.96 13.10 -6.56
C GLY A 337 -1.91 12.32 -7.47
N GLU A 338 -2.37 12.92 -8.59
CA GLU A 338 -3.17 12.22 -9.59
C GLU A 338 -2.32 11.19 -10.34
N ILE A 339 -1.02 11.47 -10.56
CA ILE A 339 -0.08 10.55 -11.22
C ILE A 339 1.11 10.30 -10.30
N THR A 340 1.53 9.04 -10.16
CA THR A 340 2.74 8.68 -9.40
C THR A 340 3.80 8.08 -10.33
N PHE A 341 4.98 8.68 -10.36
CA PHE A 341 6.17 8.10 -11.02
C PHE A 341 6.83 7.08 -10.08
N MET A 342 7.27 5.93 -10.61
CA MET A 342 7.80 4.80 -9.80
C MET A 342 9.29 4.90 -9.46
N ALA A 343 10.08 5.59 -10.27
CA ALA A 343 11.55 5.57 -10.19
C ALA A 343 12.12 6.72 -9.34
N GLY A 344 11.35 7.20 -8.36
CA GLY A 344 11.64 8.46 -7.69
C GLY A 344 11.66 9.65 -8.64
N ASP A 345 12.37 10.68 -8.22
CA ASP A 345 12.49 12.00 -8.85
C ASP A 345 13.05 11.99 -10.30
N GLU A 346 13.64 10.88 -10.78
CA GLU A 346 14.30 10.80 -12.10
C GLU A 346 13.37 11.13 -13.29
N LYS A 347 12.07 10.78 -13.21
CA LYS A 347 11.14 11.05 -14.32
C LYS A 347 10.67 12.50 -14.34
N VAL A 348 10.43 13.06 -13.15
CA VAL A 348 10.19 14.49 -13.00
C VAL A 348 11.39 15.27 -13.54
N ASP A 349 12.60 14.80 -13.22
CA ASP A 349 13.85 15.37 -13.72
C ASP A 349 13.95 15.34 -15.23
N ARG A 350 13.65 14.20 -15.88
CA ARG A 350 13.67 14.11 -17.35
C ARG A 350 12.67 15.05 -18.00
N ILE A 351 11.44 15.12 -17.46
CA ILE A 351 10.42 16.05 -17.99
C ILE A 351 10.88 17.50 -17.83
N VAL A 352 11.46 17.86 -16.68
CA VAL A 352 12.03 19.19 -16.43
C VAL A 352 13.21 19.47 -17.37
N GLN A 353 14.12 18.51 -17.58
CA GLN A 353 15.24 18.64 -18.49
C GLN A 353 14.78 18.82 -19.94
N LEU A 354 13.74 18.10 -20.36
CA LEU A 354 13.14 18.26 -21.67
C LEU A 354 12.50 19.64 -21.83
N LEU A 355 11.73 20.11 -20.84
CA LEU A 355 11.18 21.47 -20.85
C LEU A 355 12.29 22.54 -20.90
N ALA A 356 13.37 22.36 -20.14
CA ALA A 356 14.53 23.25 -20.17
C ALA A 356 15.28 23.22 -21.50
N TYR A 357 15.38 22.04 -22.12
CA TYR A 357 15.89 21.91 -23.48
C TYR A 357 15.02 22.68 -24.48
N MET A 358 13.69 22.51 -24.44
CA MET A 358 12.75 23.22 -25.32
C MET A 358 12.85 24.74 -25.17
N VAL A 359 12.94 25.25 -23.94
CA VAL A 359 13.11 26.69 -23.67
C VAL A 359 14.43 27.22 -24.24
N ARG A 360 15.53 26.46 -24.10
CA ARG A 360 16.86 26.84 -24.65
C ARG A 360 16.90 26.75 -26.17
N SER A 361 16.35 25.69 -26.76
CA SER A 361 16.26 25.53 -28.21
C SER A 361 15.42 26.65 -28.85
N GLY A 362 14.31 27.03 -28.23
CA GLY A 362 13.53 28.20 -28.65
C GLY A 362 14.26 29.54 -28.52
N ALA A 363 15.31 29.65 -27.69
CA ALA A 363 16.16 30.83 -27.61
C ALA A 363 17.22 30.88 -28.73
N ASN A 364 17.71 29.73 -29.19
CA ASN A 364 18.81 29.62 -30.15
C ASN A 364 18.36 29.66 -31.63
N ALA A 365 17.07 29.39 -31.93
CA ALA A 365 16.44 29.36 -33.26
C ALA A 365 16.34 30.74 -33.98
N SER A 366 17.35 31.61 -33.83
CA SER A 366 17.34 33.06 -34.06
C SER A 366 17.68 33.51 -35.50
N GLN A 367 17.14 32.86 -36.54
CA GLN A 367 17.23 33.40 -37.91
C GLN A 367 15.89 33.83 -38.53
N ASP A 368 14.74 33.37 -38.00
CA ASP A 368 13.40 33.85 -38.42
C ASP A 368 12.65 34.54 -37.25
N MET A 369 12.95 35.83 -37.07
CA MET A 369 12.64 36.62 -35.86
C MET A 369 11.17 36.69 -35.44
N LYS A 370 10.20 36.45 -36.33
CA LYS A 370 8.76 36.65 -36.03
C LYS A 370 8.04 35.39 -35.54
N ARG A 371 8.34 34.21 -36.08
CA ARG A 371 7.70 32.95 -35.68
C ARG A 371 8.30 32.40 -34.38
N THR A 372 9.63 32.46 -34.25
CA THR A 372 10.36 31.98 -33.07
C THR A 372 10.02 32.78 -31.81
N LYS A 373 9.84 34.10 -31.93
CA LYS A 373 9.45 34.95 -30.80
C LYS A 373 8.05 34.63 -30.27
N ARG A 374 7.14 34.17 -31.15
CA ARG A 374 5.79 33.73 -30.76
C ARG A 374 5.82 32.36 -30.07
N ALA A 375 6.52 31.38 -30.63
CA ALA A 375 6.65 30.05 -30.00
C ALA A 375 7.35 30.14 -28.64
N LYS A 376 8.45 30.89 -28.54
CA LYS A 376 9.16 31.19 -27.29
C LYS A 376 8.24 31.82 -26.26
N ASN A 377 7.52 32.88 -26.63
CA ASN A 377 6.61 33.56 -25.70
C ASN A 377 5.44 32.65 -25.30
N VAL A 378 4.94 31.79 -26.19
CA VAL A 378 3.86 30.85 -25.85
C VAL A 378 4.36 29.76 -24.90
N ILE A 379 5.51 29.13 -25.15
CA ILE A 379 6.08 28.12 -24.25
C ILE A 379 6.39 28.75 -22.90
N LEU A 380 7.06 29.91 -22.88
CA LEU A 380 7.40 30.63 -21.66
C LEU A 380 6.14 31.09 -20.90
N GLN A 381 5.13 31.62 -21.60
CA GLN A 381 3.89 32.11 -21.00
C GLN A 381 3.02 30.96 -20.50
N GLN A 382 2.91 29.84 -21.23
CA GLN A 382 2.12 28.69 -20.78
C GLN A 382 2.81 27.98 -19.62
N THR A 383 4.14 27.78 -19.70
CA THR A 383 4.94 27.21 -18.62
C THR A 383 4.88 28.11 -17.38
N SER A 384 5.12 29.42 -17.54
CA SER A 384 5.03 30.39 -16.45
C SER A 384 3.62 30.48 -15.88
N LYS A 385 2.57 30.53 -16.72
CA LYS A 385 1.17 30.56 -16.27
C LYS A 385 0.83 29.32 -15.45
N MET A 386 1.10 28.13 -15.96
CA MET A 386 0.82 26.88 -15.24
C MET A 386 1.64 26.76 -13.95
N LEU A 387 2.93 27.12 -13.99
CA LEU A 387 3.78 27.09 -12.81
C LEU A 387 3.36 28.18 -11.79
N SER A 388 2.83 29.33 -12.23
CA SER A 388 2.30 30.39 -11.35
C SER A 388 0.93 30.03 -10.75
N GLU A 389 0.10 29.28 -11.48
CA GLU A 389 -1.13 28.67 -10.95
C GLU A 389 -0.80 27.56 -9.93
N TRP A 390 0.36 26.92 -10.09
CA TRP A 390 0.88 25.92 -9.17
C TRP A 390 1.61 26.53 -7.96
N VAL A 391 2.25 27.68 -8.13
CA VAL A 391 3.02 28.43 -7.11
C VAL A 391 2.41 29.84 -6.97
N PRO A 392 1.24 29.98 -6.30
CA PRO A 392 0.60 31.28 -6.18
C PRO A 392 1.45 32.27 -5.36
N PRO A 393 1.46 33.57 -5.71
CA PRO A 393 2.17 34.57 -4.93
C PRO A 393 1.48 34.76 -3.57
N SER A 394 2.23 34.56 -2.48
CA SER A 394 2.02 35.18 -1.16
C SER A 394 0.68 34.98 -0.42
N THR A 395 0.22 33.75 -0.18
CA THR A 395 -0.70 33.48 0.96
C THR A 395 -0.18 32.30 1.77
N GLY A 396 -0.25 32.40 3.10
CA GLY A 396 0.35 31.45 4.06
C GLY A 396 -0.18 30.00 4.03
N ALA A 397 -0.89 29.59 2.98
CA ALA A 397 -1.32 28.23 2.70
C ALA A 397 -0.25 27.40 1.95
N TYR A 398 1.03 27.80 2.02
CA TYR A 398 2.14 27.26 1.24
C TYR A 398 2.55 25.80 1.54
N GLN A 399 1.89 25.11 2.47
CA GLN A 399 2.38 23.81 2.98
C GLN A 399 1.67 22.57 2.43
N GLN A 400 0.64 22.72 1.58
CA GLN A 400 -0.14 21.56 1.10
C GLN A 400 0.33 20.96 -0.24
N LEU A 401 1.25 21.59 -0.97
CA LEU A 401 1.77 21.06 -2.23
C LEU A 401 3.29 20.85 -2.13
N THR A 402 3.74 19.60 -2.07
CA THR A 402 5.16 19.23 -2.23
C THR A 402 5.58 19.47 -3.68
N VAL A 403 6.07 20.68 -3.97
CA VAL A 403 6.69 21.00 -5.25
C VAL A 403 8.07 20.33 -5.32
N HIS A 404 8.29 19.54 -6.35
CA HIS A 404 9.58 18.89 -6.57
C HIS A 404 10.71 19.93 -6.74
N PRO A 405 11.87 19.80 -6.05
CA PRO A 405 12.92 20.83 -6.03
C PRO A 405 13.41 21.28 -7.40
N LYS A 406 13.54 20.35 -8.36
CA LYS A 406 13.96 20.72 -9.73
C LYS A 406 12.91 21.50 -10.50
N VAL A 407 11.63 21.31 -10.19
CA VAL A 407 10.58 22.12 -10.84
C VAL A 407 10.59 23.55 -10.28
N ALA A 408 10.81 23.70 -8.97
CA ALA A 408 11.00 25.01 -8.35
C ALA A 408 12.25 25.71 -8.92
N SER A 409 13.36 24.99 -9.06
CA SER A 409 14.59 25.50 -9.68
C SER A 409 14.37 25.92 -11.13
N PHE A 410 13.66 25.11 -11.91
CA PHE A 410 13.33 25.41 -13.30
C PHE A 410 12.43 26.64 -13.43
N TYR A 411 11.46 26.79 -12.53
CA TYR A 411 10.61 27.98 -12.47
C TYR A 411 11.40 29.26 -12.15
N ALA A 412 12.32 29.19 -11.19
CA ALA A 412 13.20 30.30 -10.85
C ALA A 412 14.10 30.70 -12.04
N GLU A 413 14.66 29.71 -12.75
CA GLU A 413 15.44 29.91 -13.97
C GLU A 413 14.63 30.61 -15.07
N ILE A 414 13.38 30.18 -15.29
CA ILE A 414 12.49 30.75 -16.30
C ILE A 414 12.02 32.16 -15.97
N THR A 415 11.74 32.43 -14.71
CA THR A 415 11.13 33.71 -14.28
C THR A 415 12.17 34.78 -13.95
N GLY A 416 13.45 34.40 -13.78
CA GLY A 416 14.49 35.31 -13.31
C GLY A 416 14.29 35.79 -11.87
N SER A 417 13.33 35.19 -11.14
CA SER A 417 13.04 35.49 -9.75
C SER A 417 13.74 34.48 -8.85
N PRO A 418 14.75 34.87 -8.05
CA PRO A 418 15.29 33.98 -7.04
C PRO A 418 14.19 33.69 -6.01
N ILE A 419 13.79 32.43 -5.87
CA ILE A 419 13.02 31.96 -4.72
C ILE A 419 14.02 31.86 -3.57
N GLU A 420 14.24 32.96 -2.84
CA GLU A 420 15.09 32.93 -1.65
C GLU A 420 14.41 32.13 -0.54
N ALA A 421 15.06 31.04 -0.13
CA ALA A 421 14.80 30.32 1.10
C ALA A 421 15.25 31.17 2.31
N GLN A 422 14.48 32.21 2.68
CA GLN A 422 14.67 32.94 3.94
C GLN A 422 13.77 32.38 5.04
N ALA A 423 14.32 31.46 5.82
CA ALA A 423 13.85 31.16 7.17
C ALA A 423 15.05 30.82 8.05
N ARG A 424 15.80 31.85 8.46
CA ARG A 424 16.62 31.92 9.70
C ARG A 424 17.39 33.23 9.72
N SER A 425 16.80 34.25 10.36
CA SER A 425 17.49 35.38 10.99
C SER A 425 16.42 36.42 11.34
N GLY A 426 15.82 36.31 12.52
CA GLY A 426 15.06 37.42 13.10
C GLY A 426 15.99 38.24 13.97
N ASP A 427 16.20 39.52 13.62
CA ASP A 427 16.49 40.55 14.61
C ASP A 427 16.18 41.97 14.12
N ASN A 428 15.69 42.79 15.05
CA ASN A 428 15.40 44.24 15.02
C ASN A 428 14.22 44.71 14.14
N GLY A 429 13.23 45.48 14.61
CA GLY A 429 13.20 46.43 15.73
C GLY A 429 12.81 47.81 15.15
N GLY A 430 11.60 48.29 15.42
CA GLY A 430 11.14 49.58 14.89
C GLY A 430 9.76 49.99 15.42
N GLU A 431 9.76 50.84 16.45
CA GLU A 431 8.60 51.50 17.04
C GLU A 431 7.95 52.51 16.09
N GLY A 432 6.63 52.61 16.14
CA GLY A 432 5.84 53.63 15.48
C GLY A 432 4.46 53.77 16.13
N THR A 433 4.36 54.68 17.10
CA THR A 433 3.14 55.07 17.80
C THR A 433 2.17 55.84 16.89
N TYR A 434 0.96 55.32 16.69
CA TYR A 434 -0.23 56.12 16.38
C TYR A 434 -1.41 55.64 17.24
N SER A 435 -1.81 56.53 18.15
CA SER A 435 -3.00 56.41 18.98
C SER A 435 -4.24 56.66 18.13
N THR A 436 -5.11 55.64 18.01
CA THR A 436 -6.53 55.82 17.75
C THR A 436 -7.29 54.85 18.66
N ASP A 437 -8.13 55.40 19.54
CA ASP A 437 -9.11 54.67 20.34
C ASP A 437 -10.02 53.87 19.41
N ARG A 438 -9.63 52.62 19.14
CA ARG A 438 -10.44 51.63 18.45
C ARG A 438 -10.75 50.58 19.50
N ALA A 439 -12.02 50.51 19.91
CA ALA A 439 -12.52 49.48 20.82
C ALA A 439 -11.89 48.13 20.45
N ALA A 440 -11.28 47.48 21.45
CA ALA A 440 -10.54 46.24 21.25
C ALA A 440 -11.38 45.29 20.37
N PRO A 441 -10.80 44.70 19.32
CA PRO A 441 -11.55 43.84 18.41
C PRO A 441 -12.23 42.74 19.22
N VAL A 442 -13.57 42.73 19.22
CA VAL A 442 -14.38 41.69 19.85
C VAL A 442 -13.88 40.35 19.32
N SER A 443 -13.53 39.44 20.23
CA SER A 443 -12.96 38.16 19.82
C SER A 443 -13.96 37.45 18.88
N PRO A 444 -13.50 36.74 17.83
CA PRO A 444 -14.39 36.01 16.93
C PRO A 444 -15.33 35.06 17.68
N LEU A 445 -14.91 34.56 18.83
CA LEU A 445 -15.69 33.73 19.76
C LEU A 445 -16.86 34.48 20.39
N ASP A 446 -16.61 35.65 20.99
CA ASP A 446 -17.63 36.48 21.62
C ASP A 446 -18.70 36.91 20.62
N LYS A 447 -18.28 37.23 19.39
CA LYS A 447 -19.21 37.54 18.29
C LYS A 447 -20.22 36.42 18.04
N TRP A 448 -19.78 35.15 17.98
CA TRP A 448 -20.70 34.03 17.73
C TRP A 448 -21.61 33.74 18.91
N LYS A 449 -21.10 33.91 20.13
CA LYS A 449 -21.89 33.82 21.35
C LYS A 449 -22.99 34.88 21.38
N ASP A 450 -22.66 36.13 21.09
CA ASP A 450 -23.63 37.24 21.07
C ASP A 450 -24.69 37.04 20.00
N ILE A 451 -24.30 36.58 18.80
CA ILE A 451 -25.24 36.21 17.74
C ILE A 451 -26.16 35.07 18.22
N GLY A 452 -25.61 34.04 18.85
CA GLY A 452 -26.38 32.92 19.40
C GLY A 452 -27.39 33.37 20.45
N ASN A 453 -26.95 34.18 21.42
CA ASN A 453 -27.80 34.73 22.49
C ASN A 453 -28.92 35.61 21.92
N ALA A 454 -28.61 36.49 20.97
CA ALA A 454 -29.59 37.36 20.33
C ALA A 454 -30.64 36.57 19.51
N LEU A 455 -30.24 35.47 18.86
CA LEU A 455 -31.15 34.59 18.12
C LEU A 455 -32.00 33.74 19.08
N PHE A 456 -31.41 33.27 20.18
CA PHE A 456 -32.10 32.51 21.21
C PHE A 456 -33.23 33.33 21.84
N GLY A 457 -32.94 34.58 22.24
CA GLY A 457 -33.95 35.50 22.78
C GLY A 457 -35.08 35.86 21.81
N LYS A 458 -34.87 35.68 20.50
CA LYS A 458 -35.90 35.86 19.45
C LYS A 458 -36.70 34.59 19.16
N GLY A 459 -36.48 33.50 19.90
CA GLY A 459 -37.12 32.20 19.68
C GLY A 459 -36.62 31.45 18.43
N LYS A 460 -35.54 31.91 17.79
CA LYS A 460 -34.95 31.27 16.60
C LYS A 460 -33.95 30.18 17.00
N TYR A 461 -34.43 29.15 17.68
CA TYR A 461 -33.57 28.16 18.35
C TYR A 461 -32.63 27.39 17.41
N LEU A 462 -33.05 27.09 16.17
CA LEU A 462 -32.18 26.43 15.18
C LEU A 462 -31.06 27.34 14.66
N ASP A 463 -31.32 28.64 14.52
CA ASP A 463 -30.30 29.59 14.08
C ASP A 463 -29.33 29.91 15.24
N ALA A 464 -29.86 30.03 16.45
CA ALA A 464 -29.07 30.14 17.68
C ALA A 464 -28.14 28.93 17.85
N TYR A 465 -28.67 27.71 17.64
CA TYR A 465 -27.90 26.47 17.63
C TYR A 465 -26.72 26.54 16.65
N ARG A 466 -26.96 26.94 15.40
CA ARG A 466 -25.91 27.08 14.37
C ARG A 466 -24.85 28.11 14.75
N ALA A 467 -25.24 29.20 15.40
CA ALA A 467 -24.31 30.21 15.89
C ALA A 467 -23.44 29.66 17.04
N TYR A 468 -24.03 28.95 18.00
CA TYR A 468 -23.28 28.31 19.09
C TYR A 468 -22.34 27.21 18.58
N VAL A 469 -22.72 26.43 17.57
CA VAL A 469 -21.81 25.45 16.91
C VAL A 469 -20.57 26.13 16.33
N LYS A 470 -20.73 27.30 15.71
CA LYS A 470 -19.59 28.08 15.21
C LYS A 470 -18.73 28.61 16.34
N GLY A 471 -19.33 29.06 17.44
CA GLY A 471 -18.61 29.43 18.66
C GLY A 471 -17.82 28.27 19.26
N VAL A 472 -18.44 27.09 19.40
CA VAL A 472 -17.83 25.86 19.96
C VAL A 472 -16.53 25.49 19.24
N ARG A 473 -16.47 25.70 17.92
CA ARG A 473 -15.27 25.44 17.10
C ARG A 473 -14.11 26.40 17.35
N LEU A 474 -14.38 27.55 17.97
CA LEU A 474 -13.41 28.62 18.23
C LEU A 474 -13.08 28.75 19.73
N ALA A 475 -13.73 27.97 20.58
CA ALA A 475 -13.70 28.15 22.03
C ALA A 475 -12.48 27.47 22.68
N ASN A 476 -11.89 28.13 23.67
CA ASN A 476 -11.00 27.48 24.65
C ASN A 476 -11.83 26.68 25.68
N LEU A 477 -11.18 25.88 26.54
CA LEU A 477 -11.86 24.95 27.47
C LEU A 477 -12.97 25.60 28.32
N GLU A 478 -12.73 26.79 28.89
CA GLU A 478 -13.72 27.48 29.72
C GLU A 478 -14.90 28.02 28.90
N SER A 479 -14.64 28.61 27.74
CA SER A 479 -15.70 29.14 26.87
C SER A 479 -16.49 28.04 26.17
N LEU A 480 -15.86 26.87 25.98
CA LEU A 480 -16.46 25.69 25.38
C LEU A 480 -17.59 25.16 26.27
N ALA A 481 -17.38 25.08 27.58
CA ALA A 481 -18.41 24.64 28.51
C ALA A 481 -19.64 25.57 28.47
N GLU A 482 -19.44 26.88 28.44
CA GLU A 482 -20.54 27.86 28.33
C GLU A 482 -21.32 27.69 27.01
N LEU A 483 -20.62 27.58 25.89
CA LEU A 483 -21.27 27.43 24.58
C LEU A 483 -21.98 26.08 24.41
N LEU A 484 -21.48 25.00 25.02
CA LEU A 484 -22.17 23.71 25.09
C LEU A 484 -23.46 23.81 25.89
N VAL A 485 -23.47 24.54 27.02
CA VAL A 485 -24.70 24.78 27.79
C VAL A 485 -25.71 25.61 27.00
N CYS A 486 -25.27 26.68 26.33
CA CYS A 486 -26.15 27.47 25.45
C CYS A 486 -26.69 26.64 24.28
N ARG A 487 -25.88 25.75 23.69
CA ARG A 487 -26.30 24.84 22.63
C ARG A 487 -27.31 23.79 23.15
N ALA A 488 -27.11 23.29 24.36
CA ALA A 488 -28.06 22.39 25.01
C ALA A 488 -29.44 23.04 25.23
N GLN A 489 -29.48 24.33 25.56
CA GLN A 489 -30.73 25.09 25.65
C GLN A 489 -31.47 25.14 24.30
N CYS A 490 -30.73 25.30 23.19
CA CYS A 490 -31.33 25.20 21.86
C CYS A 490 -31.87 23.79 21.58
N HIS A 491 -31.10 22.75 21.88
CA HIS A 491 -31.56 21.36 21.72
C HIS A 491 -32.82 21.09 22.52
N PHE A 492 -32.89 21.59 23.75
CA PHE A 492 -34.07 21.45 24.58
C PHE A 492 -35.29 22.17 23.98
N ALA A 493 -35.13 23.42 23.53
CA ALA A 493 -36.20 24.18 22.89
C ALA A 493 -36.66 23.57 21.55
N LEU A 494 -35.81 22.76 20.91
CA LEU A 494 -36.11 21.95 19.73
C LEU A 494 -36.58 20.52 20.08
N GLU A 495 -36.88 20.24 21.35
CA GLU A 495 -37.32 18.93 21.86
C GLU A 495 -36.32 17.76 21.64
N SER A 496 -35.04 18.07 21.39
CA SER A 496 -33.95 17.09 21.29
C SER A 496 -33.28 16.85 22.66
N TYR A 497 -34.00 16.15 23.55
CA TYR A 497 -33.58 15.97 24.95
C TYR A 497 -32.27 15.18 25.13
N VAL A 498 -31.98 14.20 24.26
CA VAL A 498 -30.75 13.39 24.34
C VAL A 498 -29.53 14.23 23.96
N SER A 499 -29.63 15.06 22.92
CA SER A 499 -28.55 15.97 22.51
C SER A 499 -28.30 17.04 23.58
N ALA A 500 -29.37 17.61 24.14
CA ALA A 500 -29.25 18.57 25.25
C ALA A 500 -28.51 17.96 26.45
N PHE A 501 -28.86 16.72 26.83
CA PHE A 501 -28.19 16.00 27.91
C PHE A 501 -26.71 15.72 27.58
N THR A 502 -26.41 15.34 26.35
CA THR A 502 -25.02 15.07 25.90
C THR A 502 -24.14 16.32 25.99
N ASP A 503 -24.66 17.48 25.57
CA ASP A 503 -23.92 18.75 25.62
C ASP A 503 -23.65 19.19 27.06
N VAL A 504 -24.65 19.09 27.92
CA VAL A 504 -24.55 19.42 29.35
C VAL A 504 -23.53 18.52 30.05
N THR A 505 -23.62 17.22 29.84
CA THR A 505 -22.69 16.26 30.48
C THR A 505 -21.26 16.44 29.98
N THR A 506 -21.10 16.80 28.70
CA THR A 506 -19.79 17.17 28.14
C THR A 506 -19.26 18.45 28.77
N ALA A 507 -20.10 19.48 28.94
CA ALA A 507 -19.70 20.72 29.60
C ALA A 507 -19.20 20.48 31.04
N PHE A 508 -19.86 19.60 31.82
CA PHE A 508 -19.40 19.30 33.18
C PHE A 508 -18.10 18.51 33.24
N ARG A 509 -17.85 17.62 32.27
CA ARG A 509 -16.58 16.88 32.21
C ARG A 509 -15.39 17.79 31.91
N ILE A 510 -15.62 18.90 31.24
CA ILE A 510 -14.59 19.87 30.87
C ILE A 510 -14.29 20.81 32.05
N LEU A 511 -15.27 21.08 32.91
CA LEU A 511 -15.10 21.99 34.05
C LEU A 511 -14.36 21.29 35.22
N PRO A 512 -13.42 21.97 35.91
CA PRO A 512 -12.74 21.44 37.09
C PRO A 512 -13.74 21.04 38.19
N PRO A 513 -13.46 20.03 39.02
CA PRO A 513 -14.39 19.61 40.08
C PRO A 513 -14.73 20.78 41.03
N PRO A 514 -15.95 20.82 41.61
CA PRO A 514 -16.45 21.97 42.37
C PRO A 514 -15.54 22.47 43.50
N SER A 515 -14.79 21.56 44.13
CA SER A 515 -13.85 21.88 45.21
C SER A 515 -12.57 22.61 44.77
N SER A 516 -12.32 22.69 43.46
CA SER A 516 -11.14 23.33 42.86
C SER A 516 -11.42 24.70 42.24
N LEU A 517 -12.68 25.14 42.27
CA LEU A 517 -13.10 26.39 41.64
C LEU A 517 -13.19 27.52 42.67
N GLU A 518 -12.62 28.68 42.34
CA GLU A 518 -12.82 29.87 43.18
C GLU A 518 -14.32 30.21 43.27
N PRO A 519 -14.86 30.40 44.48
CA PRO A 519 -16.24 30.83 44.67
C PRO A 519 -16.52 32.12 43.88
N GLY A 520 -17.54 32.08 43.01
CA GLY A 520 -17.91 33.22 42.16
C GLY A 520 -17.27 33.22 40.77
N SER A 521 -16.33 32.31 40.48
CA SER A 521 -15.85 32.11 39.12
C SER A 521 -17.00 31.67 38.19
N LYS A 522 -16.87 31.98 36.90
CA LYS A 522 -17.87 31.64 35.88
C LYS A 522 -18.12 30.12 35.81
N SER A 523 -17.05 29.34 35.93
CA SER A 523 -17.08 27.87 36.04
C SER A 523 -17.83 27.39 37.30
N ALA A 524 -17.62 28.03 38.45
CA ALA A 524 -18.36 27.73 39.68
C ALA A 524 -19.84 28.07 39.54
N LEU A 525 -20.17 29.16 38.84
CA LEU A 525 -21.55 29.54 38.56
C LEU A 525 -22.24 28.50 37.66
N ILE A 526 -21.58 28.07 36.58
CA ILE A 526 -22.10 27.04 35.67
C ILE A 526 -22.33 25.72 36.42
N GLN A 527 -21.38 25.28 37.26
CA GLN A 527 -21.53 24.07 38.06
C GLN A 527 -22.56 24.19 39.19
N LYS A 528 -22.69 25.36 39.81
CA LYS A 528 -23.71 25.62 40.82
C LYS A 528 -25.11 25.57 40.20
N THR A 529 -25.30 26.28 39.09
CA THR A 529 -26.55 26.25 38.32
C THR A 529 -26.88 24.82 37.90
N ALA A 530 -25.90 24.03 37.49
CA ALA A 530 -26.08 22.63 37.18
C ALA A 530 -26.45 21.75 38.40
N ALA A 531 -25.74 21.90 39.53
CA ALA A 531 -26.01 21.20 40.79
C ALA A 531 -27.44 21.46 41.28
N GLU A 532 -27.93 22.67 41.08
CA GLU A 532 -29.30 23.07 41.39
C GLU A 532 -30.31 22.51 40.36
N LEU A 533 -29.93 22.35 39.09
CA LEU A 533 -30.83 21.91 38.00
C LEU A 533 -31.04 20.41 37.90
N TYR A 534 -29.97 19.64 38.04
CA TYR A 534 -30.01 18.18 37.93
C TYR A 534 -30.22 17.52 39.30
N GLY A 535 -30.22 18.31 40.37
CA GLY A 535 -30.22 17.85 41.74
C GLY A 535 -28.84 17.34 42.17
N LYS A 536 -28.57 17.44 43.48
CA LYS A 536 -27.32 16.99 44.09
C LYS A 536 -26.95 15.55 43.69
N GLY A 537 -27.94 14.66 43.53
CA GLY A 537 -27.73 13.26 43.15
C GLY A 537 -27.19 13.04 41.72
N ILE A 538 -27.78 13.69 40.71
CA ILE A 538 -27.31 13.55 39.31
C ILE A 538 -25.98 14.30 39.13
N MET A 539 -25.78 15.44 39.80
CA MET A 539 -24.51 16.18 39.70
C MET A 539 -23.38 15.58 40.51
N MET A 540 -23.68 14.88 41.60
CA MET A 540 -22.73 13.96 42.18
C MET A 540 -22.38 12.90 41.13
N TRP A 541 -23.38 12.19 40.57
CA TRP A 541 -23.17 11.10 39.61
C TRP A 541 -22.35 11.53 38.37
N LEU A 542 -22.65 12.70 37.80
CA LEU A 542 -21.95 13.28 36.64
C LEU A 542 -20.53 13.73 36.95
N ASN A 543 -20.25 14.14 38.20
CA ASN A 543 -18.91 14.50 38.67
C ASN A 543 -18.15 13.32 39.28
N GLY A 544 -18.63 12.08 39.07
CA GLY A 544 -18.00 10.88 39.62
C GLY A 544 -18.08 10.74 41.14
N ARG A 545 -19.02 11.45 41.80
CA ARG A 545 -19.37 11.26 43.22
C ARG A 545 -20.69 10.49 43.30
N GLN A 546 -20.84 9.45 44.11
CA GLN A 546 -22.16 8.85 44.37
C GLN A 546 -22.65 9.27 45.75
N GLY A 547 -23.97 9.50 45.87
CA GLY A 547 -24.68 9.60 47.14
C GLY A 547 -25.43 8.30 47.40
N ASP A 548 -25.60 7.96 48.67
CA ASP A 548 -25.93 6.63 49.22
C ASP A 548 -27.40 6.17 49.03
N GLY A 549 -28.05 6.61 47.96
CA GLY A 549 -29.44 6.26 47.64
C GLY A 549 -29.54 5.47 46.35
N ASP A 550 -30.34 4.40 46.36
CA ASP A 550 -30.72 3.61 45.19
C ASP A 550 -31.53 4.51 44.23
N VAL A 551 -30.85 5.25 43.35
CA VAL A 551 -31.51 6.12 42.37
C VAL A 551 -32.03 5.24 41.25
N ALA A 552 -33.27 4.78 41.40
CA ALA A 552 -34.06 4.28 40.30
C ALA A 552 -34.06 5.35 39.19
N LEU A 553 -33.43 5.05 38.05
CA LEU A 553 -33.44 5.95 36.91
C LEU A 553 -34.91 6.25 36.54
N PRO A 554 -35.30 7.53 36.43
CA PRO A 554 -36.68 7.88 36.14
C PRO A 554 -37.08 7.26 34.79
N SER A 555 -38.33 6.80 34.67
CA SER A 555 -38.88 6.36 33.37
C SER A 555 -38.62 7.41 32.28
N PRO A 556 -38.57 7.07 30.98
CA PRO A 556 -38.37 8.05 29.91
C PRO A 556 -39.37 9.23 29.97
N LYS A 557 -40.60 8.96 30.42
CA LYS A 557 -41.64 9.98 30.65
C LYS A 557 -41.35 10.86 31.88
N ALA A 558 -40.62 10.35 32.86
CA ALA A 558 -40.13 11.07 34.02
C ALA A 558 -38.82 11.82 33.72
N ILE A 559 -37.92 11.32 32.87
CA ILE A 559 -36.75 12.09 32.37
C ILE A 559 -37.24 13.25 31.48
N GLY A 560 -38.22 13.01 30.61
CA GLY A 560 -38.84 14.06 29.80
C GLY A 560 -39.55 15.12 30.64
N ARG A 561 -40.27 14.72 31.70
CA ARG A 561 -40.85 15.68 32.67
C ARG A 561 -39.80 16.40 33.50
N LEU A 562 -38.81 15.67 34.04
CA LEU A 562 -37.69 16.24 34.80
C LEU A 562 -36.94 17.29 33.98
N MET A 563 -36.62 16.98 32.71
CA MET A 563 -35.96 17.92 31.81
C MET A 563 -36.87 19.12 31.48
N LYS A 564 -38.17 18.89 31.30
CA LYS A 564 -39.15 19.96 31.06
C LYS A 564 -39.31 20.90 32.25
N ASP A 565 -39.44 20.34 33.44
CA ASP A 565 -39.58 21.08 34.69
C ASP A 565 -38.27 21.82 35.03
N ALA A 566 -37.10 21.16 34.87
CA ALA A 566 -35.80 21.79 35.06
C ALA A 566 -35.55 22.97 34.10
N MET A 567 -35.97 22.85 32.83
CA MET A 567 -35.82 23.96 31.87
C MET A 567 -36.84 25.07 32.05
N GLN A 568 -38.09 24.75 32.41
CA GLN A 568 -39.08 25.77 32.79
C GLN A 568 -38.62 26.54 34.04
N HIS A 569 -37.96 25.86 34.97
CA HIS A 569 -37.38 26.49 36.17
C HIS A 569 -36.15 27.37 35.84
N LEU A 570 -35.33 26.97 34.87
CA LEU A 570 -34.20 27.74 34.32
C LEU A 570 -34.65 29.06 33.67
N CYS A 571 -35.76 29.02 32.93
CA CYS A 571 -36.33 30.21 32.27
C CYS A 571 -36.93 31.22 33.27
N ALA A 572 -37.33 30.77 34.47
CA ALA A 572 -38.01 31.61 35.45
C ALA A 572 -37.06 32.35 36.44
N ARG A 573 -35.77 31.97 36.55
CA ARG A 573 -34.91 32.36 37.69
C ARG A 573 -33.65 33.18 37.37
N VAL A 574 -33.61 33.90 36.25
CA VAL A 574 -32.58 34.91 35.96
C VAL A 574 -32.71 36.19 36.84
N GLN A 575 -33.52 36.18 37.91
CA GLN A 575 -33.63 37.28 38.88
C GLN A 575 -33.70 36.79 40.34
N ALA A 576 -32.68 37.17 41.14
CA ALA A 576 -32.56 37.24 42.62
C ALA A 576 -32.08 36.00 43.48
N PRO A 577 -31.39 36.23 44.64
CA PRO A 577 -30.44 35.28 45.28
C PRO A 577 -30.76 34.82 46.74
N GLY A 578 -30.11 33.73 47.21
CA GLY A 578 -29.82 33.45 48.65
C GLY A 578 -30.15 32.03 49.20
N PRO A 579 -29.56 31.56 50.34
CA PRO A 579 -28.52 30.50 50.37
C PRO A 579 -28.61 29.34 51.43
N SER A 580 -27.64 28.39 51.33
CA SER A 580 -26.89 27.58 52.37
C SER A 580 -27.61 26.49 53.22
N GLU A 581 -27.06 25.36 53.73
CA GLU A 581 -25.73 24.69 53.83
C GLU A 581 -25.89 23.21 54.37
N PRO A 582 -24.83 22.37 54.60
CA PRO A 582 -24.83 20.89 54.47
C PRO A 582 -24.39 20.09 55.73
N LEU A 583 -24.10 18.77 55.62
CA LEU A 583 -23.15 17.96 56.45
C LEU A 583 -22.82 16.58 55.81
N GLU A 584 -21.79 15.89 56.30
CA GLU A 584 -20.78 15.03 55.57
C GLU A 584 -20.65 13.54 56.11
N PRO A 585 -19.64 12.66 55.79
CA PRO A 585 -19.80 11.34 55.09
C PRO A 585 -19.05 10.09 55.68
N GLU A 586 -19.04 8.90 55.00
CA GLU A 586 -17.88 7.94 54.96
C GLU A 586 -17.95 6.75 53.91
N LEU A 587 -16.85 6.61 53.11
CA LEU A 587 -16.10 5.41 52.59
C LEU A 587 -16.47 4.48 51.36
N ILE A 588 -15.50 4.42 50.40
CA ILE A 588 -15.12 3.42 49.31
C ILE A 588 -15.80 3.54 47.90
N ARG A 589 -15.16 3.17 46.76
CA ARG A 589 -14.16 3.82 45.87
C ARG A 589 -14.28 3.20 44.45
N GLU A 590 -14.31 4.07 43.42
CA GLU A 590 -14.02 3.88 41.97
C GLU A 590 -15.08 3.34 40.98
N GLY A 591 -15.38 4.15 39.93
CA GLY A 591 -16.14 3.78 38.72
C GLY A 591 -15.82 4.70 37.53
N GLY A 592 -15.27 4.11 36.45
CA GLY A 592 -14.84 4.79 35.22
C GLY A 592 -15.87 4.78 34.07
N PRO A 593 -15.49 5.17 32.84
CA PRO A 593 -16.36 5.36 31.66
C PRO A 593 -17.22 4.15 31.25
N ASP A 594 -16.94 2.96 31.78
CA ASP A 594 -17.63 1.69 31.52
C ASP A 594 -19.11 1.69 31.96
N ALA A 595 -19.46 2.59 32.89
CA ALA A 595 -20.80 2.68 33.45
C ALA A 595 -21.88 3.07 32.42
N VAL A 596 -21.55 3.87 31.39
CA VAL A 596 -22.55 4.34 30.40
C VAL A 596 -22.88 3.27 29.37
N GLY A 597 -21.87 2.51 28.91
CA GLY A 597 -22.09 1.36 28.02
C GLY A 597 -22.85 0.24 28.74
N CYS A 598 -22.49 -0.04 30.00
CA CYS A 598 -23.20 -0.98 30.84
C CYS A 598 -24.63 -0.50 31.17
N ALA A 599 -24.84 0.79 31.41
CA ALA A 599 -26.17 1.36 31.64
C ALA A 599 -27.05 1.32 30.39
N ALA A 600 -26.52 1.60 29.20
CA ALA A 600 -27.27 1.49 27.94
C ALA A 600 -27.63 0.03 27.61
N ALA A 601 -26.70 -0.90 27.86
CA ALA A 601 -26.96 -2.34 27.75
C ALA A 601 -28.00 -2.81 28.77
N ALA A 602 -27.86 -2.41 30.03
CA ALA A 602 -28.82 -2.72 31.09
C ALA A 602 -30.20 -2.11 30.81
N LEU A 603 -30.27 -0.89 30.30
CA LEU A 603 -31.51 -0.22 29.89
C LEU A 603 -32.18 -1.01 28.75
N HIS A 604 -31.44 -1.35 27.69
CA HIS A 604 -31.99 -2.14 26.59
C HIS A 604 -32.43 -3.54 27.01
N LEU A 605 -31.66 -4.23 27.86
CA LEU A 605 -32.01 -5.54 28.40
C LEU A 605 -33.20 -5.48 29.38
N SER A 606 -33.33 -4.40 30.15
CA SER A 606 -34.46 -4.19 31.06
C SER A 606 -35.79 -4.04 30.31
N CYS A 607 -35.76 -3.43 29.13
CA CYS A 607 -36.92 -3.35 28.23
C CYS A 607 -37.36 -4.73 27.69
N LEU A 608 -36.55 -5.78 27.84
CA LEU A 608 -36.88 -7.16 27.42
C LEU A 608 -37.49 -8.02 28.53
N ARG A 609 -37.60 -7.50 29.76
CA ARG A 609 -38.12 -8.28 30.90
C ARG A 609 -39.65 -8.45 30.89
N HIS A 610 -40.39 -7.82 29.98
CA HIS A 610 -41.84 -7.96 29.91
C HIS A 610 -42.26 -9.13 29.00
N GLY A 611 -42.31 -10.34 29.59
CA GLY A 611 -43.02 -11.51 29.06
C GLY A 611 -42.22 -12.44 28.13
N PRO A 612 -42.26 -13.77 28.33
CA PRO A 612 -41.53 -14.75 27.50
C PRO A 612 -42.03 -14.91 26.06
N SER A 613 -43.00 -14.10 25.60
CA SER A 613 -43.65 -14.24 24.29
C SER A 613 -43.28 -13.18 23.24
N GLN A 614 -42.57 -12.10 23.60
CA GLN A 614 -42.18 -11.10 22.61
C GLN A 614 -40.82 -11.45 21.99
N GLN A 615 -40.86 -12.00 20.77
CA GLN A 615 -39.68 -12.09 19.91
C GLN A 615 -39.13 -10.68 19.68
N LEU A 616 -37.81 -10.53 19.84
CA LEU A 616 -37.12 -9.29 19.49
C LEU A 616 -37.36 -8.99 18.01
N THR A 617 -37.70 -7.74 17.68
CA THR A 617 -37.76 -7.31 16.28
C THR A 617 -36.38 -7.41 15.64
N THR A 618 -36.30 -7.66 14.33
CA THR A 618 -35.02 -7.75 13.58
C THR A 618 -34.14 -6.49 13.78
N ILE A 619 -34.76 -5.32 13.96
CA ILE A 619 -34.03 -4.07 14.24
C ILE A 619 -33.38 -4.12 15.62
N GLN A 620 -34.12 -4.49 16.67
CA GLN A 620 -33.57 -4.63 18.03
C GLN A 620 -32.44 -5.67 18.06
N GLN A 621 -32.62 -6.79 17.37
CA GLN A 621 -31.60 -7.83 17.23
C GLN A 621 -30.31 -7.29 16.59
N LYS A 622 -30.42 -6.55 15.47
CA LYS A 622 -29.28 -5.91 14.80
C LYS A 622 -28.61 -4.85 15.68
N CYS A 623 -29.40 -4.06 16.42
CA CYS A 623 -28.88 -3.07 17.38
C CYS A 623 -28.10 -3.75 18.51
N LEU A 624 -28.61 -4.85 19.07
CA LEU A 624 -27.90 -5.62 20.09
C LEU A 624 -26.58 -6.19 19.57
N VAL A 625 -26.54 -6.72 18.34
CA VAL A 625 -25.27 -7.17 17.73
C VAL A 625 -24.26 -6.02 17.62
N ARG A 626 -24.70 -4.84 17.13
CA ARG A 626 -23.82 -3.66 17.02
C ARG A 626 -23.36 -3.15 18.39
N LEU A 627 -24.24 -3.16 19.38
CA LEU A 627 -23.89 -2.81 20.76
C LEU A 627 -22.84 -3.78 21.30
N GLY A 628 -23.05 -5.09 21.13
CA GLY A 628 -22.09 -6.12 21.54
C GLY A 628 -20.74 -5.97 20.82
N GLN A 629 -20.73 -5.61 19.54
CA GLN A 629 -19.52 -5.30 18.79
C GLN A 629 -18.82 -4.02 19.31
N GLY A 630 -19.58 -2.98 19.65
CA GLY A 630 -19.05 -1.76 20.26
C GLY A 630 -18.43 -2.02 21.63
N LEU A 631 -19.14 -2.75 22.49
CA LEU A 631 -18.62 -3.18 23.81
C LEU A 631 -17.35 -4.03 23.67
N LEU A 632 -17.29 -4.90 22.66
CA LEU A 632 -16.09 -5.68 22.36
C LEU A 632 -14.91 -4.78 21.94
N ALA A 633 -15.15 -3.76 21.11
CA ALA A 633 -14.13 -2.81 20.68
C ALA A 633 -13.58 -1.98 21.86
N GLU A 634 -14.45 -1.64 22.82
CA GLU A 634 -14.08 -0.99 24.09
C GLU A 634 -13.54 -1.98 25.13
N ARG A 635 -13.27 -3.24 24.76
CA ARG A 635 -12.75 -4.31 25.64
C ARG A 635 -13.63 -4.65 26.85
N LEU A 636 -14.90 -4.28 26.83
CA LEU A 636 -15.91 -4.66 27.81
C LEU A 636 -16.40 -6.09 27.55
N PHE A 637 -15.49 -7.07 27.65
CA PHE A 637 -15.70 -8.45 27.22
C PHE A 637 -16.88 -9.11 27.93
N ASP A 638 -17.06 -8.88 29.23
CA ASP A 638 -18.18 -9.46 29.98
C ASP A 638 -19.52 -8.89 29.53
N ALA A 639 -19.59 -7.57 29.30
CA ALA A 639 -20.80 -6.93 28.78
C ALA A 639 -21.13 -7.41 27.36
N ALA A 640 -20.12 -7.52 26.49
CA ALA A 640 -20.29 -8.05 25.13
C ALA A 640 -20.76 -9.52 25.13
N ASP A 641 -20.23 -10.36 26.04
CA ASP A 641 -20.66 -11.77 26.18
C ASP A 641 -22.11 -11.86 26.71
N VAL A 642 -22.50 -11.00 27.65
CA VAL A 642 -23.89 -10.91 28.13
C VAL A 642 -24.83 -10.57 26.97
N ILE A 643 -24.46 -9.61 26.11
CA ILE A 643 -25.25 -9.27 24.92
C ILE A 643 -25.33 -10.45 23.95
N ALA A 644 -24.21 -11.14 23.68
CA ALA A 644 -24.21 -12.31 22.81
C ALA A 644 -25.11 -13.43 23.35
N LYS A 645 -25.04 -13.73 24.66
CA LYS A 645 -25.91 -14.70 25.35
C LYS A 645 -27.38 -14.28 25.30
N ALA A 646 -27.69 -13.00 25.49
CA ALA A 646 -29.05 -12.49 25.39
C ALA A 646 -29.63 -12.68 23.99
N ILE A 647 -28.85 -12.38 22.93
CA ILE A 647 -29.28 -12.61 21.54
C ILE A 647 -29.54 -14.10 21.30
N LYS A 648 -28.67 -15.01 21.77
CA LYS A 648 -28.88 -16.47 21.61
C LYS A 648 -30.14 -16.98 22.30
N LYS A 649 -30.50 -16.38 23.45
CA LYS A 649 -31.68 -16.77 24.24
C LYS A 649 -32.99 -16.31 23.59
N HIS A 650 -33.00 -15.13 22.97
CA HIS A 650 -34.23 -14.47 22.51
C HIS A 650 -34.49 -14.54 21.01
N VAL A 651 -33.57 -15.12 20.22
CA VAL A 651 -33.74 -15.22 18.76
C VAL A 651 -33.96 -16.68 18.33
N GLY A 652 -35.13 -16.92 17.73
CA GLY A 652 -35.49 -18.21 17.10
C GLY A 652 -34.95 -18.38 15.67
N GLU A 653 -34.53 -17.30 15.01
CA GLU A 653 -34.02 -17.33 13.62
C GLU A 653 -32.55 -17.78 13.54
N SER A 654 -32.21 -18.57 12.52
CA SER A 654 -30.87 -19.13 12.31
C SER A 654 -29.79 -18.07 12.09
N GLN A 655 -30.07 -17.03 11.29
CA GLN A 655 -29.06 -16.03 10.89
C GLN A 655 -28.51 -15.22 12.08
N MET A 656 -29.37 -14.84 13.01
CA MET A 656 -28.99 -14.03 14.17
C MET A 656 -28.33 -14.85 15.26
N ARG A 657 -28.70 -16.13 15.39
CA ARG A 657 -27.96 -17.09 16.21
C ARG A 657 -26.52 -17.20 15.71
N THR A 658 -26.29 -17.35 14.40
CA THR A 658 -24.94 -17.34 13.82
C THR A 658 -24.18 -16.05 14.16
N LYS A 659 -24.79 -14.87 14.05
CA LYS A 659 -24.12 -13.61 14.43
C LYS A 659 -23.77 -13.53 15.91
N ALA A 660 -24.62 -14.07 16.78
CA ALA A 660 -24.37 -14.13 18.21
C ALA A 660 -23.29 -15.18 18.55
N ASP A 661 -23.23 -16.30 17.83
CA ASP A 661 -22.14 -17.28 17.91
C ASP A 661 -20.82 -16.64 17.48
N THR A 662 -20.81 -15.92 16.35
CA THR A 662 -19.64 -15.16 15.89
C THR A 662 -19.22 -14.12 16.93
N LEU A 663 -20.14 -13.31 17.46
CA LEU A 663 -19.80 -12.31 18.48
C LEU A 663 -19.23 -12.97 19.74
N GLN A 664 -19.84 -14.05 20.23
CA GLN A 664 -19.33 -14.75 21.41
C GLN A 664 -17.94 -15.37 21.15
N GLN A 665 -17.71 -15.93 19.97
CA GLN A 665 -16.39 -16.44 19.59
C GLN A 665 -15.36 -15.32 19.55
N ARG A 666 -15.71 -14.17 18.95
CA ARG A 666 -14.84 -12.98 18.95
C ARG A 666 -14.54 -12.49 20.35
N VAL A 667 -15.52 -12.46 21.27
CA VAL A 667 -15.29 -12.09 22.68
C VAL A 667 -14.29 -13.04 23.35
N ARG A 668 -14.40 -14.36 23.11
CA ARG A 668 -13.44 -15.34 23.64
C ARG A 668 -12.04 -15.12 23.08
N THR A 669 -11.92 -14.97 21.76
CA THR A 669 -10.65 -14.71 21.07
C THR A 669 -10.01 -13.41 21.55
N HIS A 670 -10.77 -12.31 21.61
CA HIS A 670 -10.27 -11.00 22.06
C HIS A 670 -9.87 -11.00 23.54
N ARG A 671 -10.61 -11.74 24.39
CA ARG A 671 -10.24 -11.93 25.80
C ARG A 671 -8.93 -12.70 25.96
N ALA A 672 -8.67 -13.70 25.13
CA ALA A 672 -7.39 -14.41 25.10
C ALA A 672 -6.25 -13.49 24.59
N ASN A 673 -6.48 -12.81 23.46
CA ASN A 673 -5.54 -11.84 22.90
C ASN A 673 -5.16 -10.72 23.88
N ALA A 674 -6.11 -10.22 24.67
CA ALA A 674 -5.87 -9.20 25.70
C ALA A 674 -4.92 -9.68 26.82
N LYS A 675 -4.76 -10.99 27.00
CA LYS A 675 -3.78 -11.60 27.91
C LYS A 675 -2.44 -11.91 27.23
N GLY A 676 -2.33 -11.71 25.93
CA GLY A 676 -1.16 -12.09 25.14
C GLY A 676 -1.27 -13.48 24.51
N ASP A 677 -2.40 -14.16 24.67
CA ASP A 677 -2.65 -15.50 24.15
C ASP A 677 -3.22 -15.42 22.72
N PHE A 678 -2.32 -15.29 21.74
CA PHE A 678 -2.67 -15.24 20.32
C PHE A 678 -2.45 -16.60 19.65
N ASP A 679 -3.43 -17.04 18.84
CA ASP A 679 -3.21 -18.12 17.87
C ASP A 679 -2.44 -17.58 16.66
N TRP A 680 -1.14 -17.43 16.84
CA TRP A 680 -0.23 -16.95 15.80
C TRP A 680 -0.32 -17.79 14.53
N ALA A 681 -0.51 -19.10 14.64
CA ALA A 681 -0.63 -19.99 13.48
C ALA A 681 -1.88 -19.68 12.64
N ALA A 682 -3.02 -19.39 13.28
CA ALA A 682 -4.23 -18.93 12.59
C ALA A 682 -4.02 -17.54 11.95
N ILE A 683 -3.39 -16.61 12.65
CA ILE A 683 -3.10 -15.26 12.15
C ILE A 683 -2.20 -15.31 10.90
N TYR A 684 -1.13 -16.12 10.93
CA TYR A 684 -0.24 -16.30 9.79
C TYR A 684 -0.94 -16.95 8.59
N ARG A 685 -1.81 -17.96 8.83
CA ARG A 685 -2.62 -18.57 7.79
C ARG A 685 -3.58 -17.56 7.15
N GLN A 686 -4.31 -16.79 7.96
CA GLN A 686 -5.21 -15.75 7.45
C GLN A 686 -4.45 -14.71 6.60
N GLN A 687 -3.24 -14.33 7.01
CA GLN A 687 -2.43 -13.39 6.22
C GLN A 687 -1.95 -13.99 4.89
N LEU A 688 -1.66 -15.30 4.86
CA LEU A 688 -1.33 -16.00 3.63
C LEU A 688 -2.56 -16.07 2.69
N ASP A 689 -3.73 -16.33 3.25
CA ASP A 689 -5.00 -16.34 2.51
C ASP A 689 -5.30 -14.94 1.95
N ASN A 690 -5.09 -13.88 2.74
CA ASN A 690 -5.20 -12.50 2.28
C ASN A 690 -4.24 -12.18 1.14
N THR A 691 -3.01 -12.67 1.21
CA THR A 691 -2.01 -12.48 0.15
C THR A 691 -2.46 -13.19 -1.13
N THR A 692 -3.03 -14.39 -1.00
CA THR A 692 -3.56 -15.17 -2.12
C THR A 692 -4.81 -14.49 -2.72
N ALA A 693 -5.74 -14.02 -1.88
CA ALA A 693 -6.91 -13.27 -2.28
C ALA A 693 -6.53 -12.02 -3.09
N MET A 694 -5.56 -11.23 -2.61
CA MET A 694 -5.05 -10.05 -3.32
C MET A 694 -4.47 -10.40 -4.70
N ARG A 695 -3.76 -11.54 -4.82
CA ARG A 695 -3.26 -12.02 -6.13
C ARG A 695 -4.39 -12.36 -7.10
N HIS A 696 -5.56 -12.74 -6.59
CA HIS A 696 -6.77 -12.99 -7.36
C HIS A 696 -7.68 -11.76 -7.51
N GLY A 697 -7.19 -10.56 -7.16
CA GLY A 697 -7.98 -9.31 -7.22
C GLY A 697 -9.10 -9.23 -6.18
N GLN A 698 -9.09 -10.10 -5.18
CA GLN A 698 -10.04 -10.06 -4.07
C GLN A 698 -9.49 -9.17 -2.94
N PRO A 699 -10.34 -8.39 -2.26
CA PRO A 699 -9.91 -7.57 -1.14
C PRO A 699 -9.43 -8.45 0.02
N PRO A 700 -8.34 -8.10 0.71
CA PRO A 700 -7.90 -8.84 1.89
C PRO A 700 -8.92 -8.72 3.03
N THR A 701 -9.08 -9.77 3.82
CA THR A 701 -9.88 -9.76 5.04
C THR A 701 -9.06 -9.18 6.19
N SER A 702 -9.60 -8.23 6.97
CA SER A 702 -8.87 -7.72 8.15
C SER A 702 -8.67 -8.84 9.17
N ILE A 703 -7.50 -8.86 9.81
CA ILE A 703 -7.18 -9.86 10.83
C ILE A 703 -7.91 -9.47 12.12
N ASP A 704 -8.90 -10.27 12.53
CA ASP A 704 -9.77 -9.94 13.67
C ASP A 704 -9.18 -10.38 15.01
N VAL A 705 -8.18 -9.63 15.47
CA VAL A 705 -7.58 -9.80 16.80
C VAL A 705 -7.72 -8.54 17.65
N ALA A 706 -7.63 -8.71 18.96
CA ALA A 706 -7.56 -7.58 19.88
C ALA A 706 -6.12 -7.04 19.90
N GLU A 707 -5.98 -5.76 20.14
CA GLU A 707 -4.68 -5.20 20.50
C GLU A 707 -4.21 -5.77 21.85
N TYR A 708 -2.91 -5.74 22.09
CA TYR A 708 -2.28 -6.18 23.33
C TYR A 708 -1.23 -5.17 23.77
N GLY A 709 -1.31 -4.76 25.03
CA GLY A 709 -0.31 -3.93 25.69
C GLY A 709 0.25 -4.72 26.86
N GLY A 710 1.36 -5.43 26.66
CA GLY A 710 1.94 -6.34 27.64
C GLY A 710 2.54 -5.63 28.85
N ALA A 711 3.65 -6.17 29.36
CA ALA A 711 4.31 -5.65 30.56
C ALA A 711 5.12 -4.36 30.29
N VAL A 712 4.50 -3.40 29.61
CA VAL A 712 5.08 -2.12 29.21
C VAL A 712 4.19 -0.96 29.64
N SER A 713 4.80 0.18 29.96
CA SER A 713 4.16 1.44 30.35
C SER A 713 4.78 2.58 29.57
N VAL A 714 3.99 3.59 29.23
CA VAL A 714 4.54 4.87 28.80
C VAL A 714 5.00 5.64 30.04
N ARG A 715 6.22 6.18 30.02
CA ARG A 715 6.70 7.10 31.06
C ARG A 715 7.23 8.38 30.41
N HIS A 716 7.03 9.48 31.13
CA HIS A 716 7.66 10.75 30.82
C HIS A 716 8.94 10.86 31.64
N ASP A 717 10.05 11.13 30.97
CA ASP A 717 11.29 11.54 31.61
C ASP A 717 11.30 13.07 31.61
N GLU A 718 11.68 13.72 32.71
CA GLU A 718 11.48 15.18 32.94
C GLU A 718 12.11 16.06 31.84
N ALA A 719 13.06 15.53 31.08
CA ALA A 719 13.73 16.20 29.97
C ALA A 719 13.49 15.56 28.58
N GLN A 720 12.72 14.46 28.47
CA GLN A 720 12.64 13.70 27.22
C GLN A 720 11.20 13.38 26.81
N GLN A 721 10.99 13.19 25.51
CA GLN A 721 9.72 12.74 24.95
C GLN A 721 9.27 11.41 25.61
N PRO A 722 7.95 11.17 25.76
CA PRO A 722 7.46 9.94 26.35
C PRO A 722 7.96 8.72 25.59
N ARG A 723 8.28 7.69 26.37
CA ARG A 723 8.86 6.45 25.86
C ARG A 723 8.21 5.25 26.50
N LEU A 724 8.38 4.11 25.83
CA LEU A 724 7.95 2.83 26.33
C LEU A 724 9.01 2.22 27.27
N TYR A 725 8.59 1.81 28.46
CA TYR A 725 9.43 1.19 29.50
C TYR A 725 8.79 -0.10 30.01
N ALA A 726 9.63 -1.06 30.41
CA ALA A 726 9.19 -2.30 31.04
C ALA A 726 8.58 -2.05 32.43
N LYS A 727 7.39 -2.62 32.69
CA LYS A 727 6.71 -2.59 34.01
C LYS A 727 7.29 -3.61 34.99
N GLU A 728 7.83 -4.71 34.47
CA GLU A 728 8.46 -5.82 35.18
C GLU A 728 9.65 -6.34 34.36
N ASP A 729 10.35 -7.36 34.86
CA ASP A 729 11.42 -8.01 34.09
C ASP A 729 10.83 -8.82 32.93
N ILE A 730 11.21 -8.47 31.71
CA ILE A 730 10.72 -9.08 30.47
C ILE A 730 11.75 -10.10 29.99
N GLN A 731 11.27 -11.29 29.64
CA GLN A 731 12.10 -12.38 29.11
C GLN A 731 12.26 -12.31 27.59
N VAL A 732 13.31 -12.95 27.08
CA VAL A 732 13.56 -13.11 25.65
C VAL A 732 12.40 -13.86 24.98
N GLY A 733 11.89 -13.34 23.86
CA GLY A 733 10.74 -13.87 23.12
C GLY A 733 9.37 -13.40 23.63
N GLN A 734 9.30 -12.76 24.80
CA GLN A 734 8.04 -12.31 25.38
C GLN A 734 7.36 -11.26 24.48
N LEU A 735 6.05 -11.41 24.31
CA LEU A 735 5.21 -10.48 23.56
C LEU A 735 5.07 -9.17 24.34
N LEU A 736 5.36 -8.04 23.68
CA LEU A 736 5.30 -6.71 24.30
C LEU A 736 4.08 -5.94 23.85
N LEU A 737 3.83 -5.90 22.54
CA LEU A 737 2.74 -5.14 21.95
C LEU A 737 2.17 -5.88 20.72
N VAL A 738 0.87 -5.77 20.53
CA VAL A 738 0.18 -6.03 19.26
C VAL A 738 -0.75 -4.87 19.01
N GLN A 739 -0.58 -4.13 17.91
CA GLN A 739 -1.39 -2.95 17.63
C GLN A 739 -1.84 -2.92 16.17
N LYS A 740 -3.10 -2.51 15.94
CA LYS A 740 -3.62 -2.23 14.60
C LYS A 740 -3.26 -0.81 14.19
N PRO A 741 -3.01 -0.54 12.91
CA PRO A 741 -2.74 0.80 12.45
C PRO A 741 -3.99 1.64 12.62
N VAL A 742 -3.77 2.90 12.97
CA VAL A 742 -4.73 3.96 12.67
C VAL A 742 -4.63 4.20 11.16
N VAL A 743 -5.62 3.72 10.44
CA VAL A 743 -5.73 3.92 8.98
C VAL A 743 -6.19 5.34 8.73
N ILE A 744 -5.33 6.16 8.14
CA ILE A 744 -5.70 7.50 7.69
C ILE A 744 -6.07 7.39 6.22
N SER A 745 -7.37 7.34 5.95
CA SER A 745 -7.88 7.34 4.59
C SER A 745 -7.63 8.72 3.98
N SER A 746 -6.79 8.79 2.94
CA SER A 746 -6.74 9.98 2.10
C SER A 746 -8.08 10.14 1.39
N GLU A 747 -8.67 11.33 1.45
CA GLU A 747 -9.94 11.66 0.78
C GLU A 747 -9.88 11.26 -0.70
N GLY A 748 -10.76 10.34 -1.13
CA GLY A 748 -10.91 9.95 -2.54
C GLY A 748 -10.92 8.45 -2.81
N GLN A 749 -10.39 7.61 -1.90
CA GLN A 749 -10.55 6.15 -1.99
C GLN A 749 -11.75 5.69 -1.17
N GLN A 750 -12.48 4.70 -1.69
CA GLN A 750 -13.80 4.24 -1.25
C GLN A 750 -13.98 4.18 0.28
N ARG A 751 -15.18 4.58 0.74
CA ARG A 751 -15.63 4.54 2.15
C ARG A 751 -15.05 3.32 2.89
N PRO A 752 -14.26 3.49 3.96
CA PRO A 752 -13.87 2.36 4.80
C PRO A 752 -15.14 1.71 5.38
N SER A 753 -15.14 0.38 5.45
CA SER A 753 -16.19 -0.35 6.17
C SER A 753 -16.25 0.16 7.60
N ALA A 754 -17.44 0.56 8.06
CA ALA A 754 -17.72 1.25 9.34
C ALA A 754 -17.46 0.42 10.61
N LEU A 755 -16.39 -0.40 10.65
CA LEU A 755 -16.15 -1.43 11.66
C LEU A 755 -14.86 -1.29 12.47
N ALA A 756 -14.02 -0.28 12.21
CA ALA A 756 -12.85 -0.01 13.06
C ALA A 756 -13.10 1.24 13.92
N ALA A 757 -13.58 1.04 15.15
CA ALA A 757 -13.51 2.08 16.17
C ALA A 757 -12.02 2.36 16.51
N PRO A 758 -11.64 3.61 16.82
CA PRO A 758 -10.29 3.92 17.29
C PRO A 758 -9.97 3.15 18.58
N PRO A 759 -8.67 2.92 18.89
CA PRO A 759 -8.27 2.23 20.11
C PRO A 759 -8.79 2.94 21.36
N SER A 760 -9.29 2.16 22.34
CA SER A 760 -9.75 2.65 23.66
C SER A 760 -8.65 3.41 24.43
N HIS A 761 -9.02 4.20 25.44
CA HIS A 761 -8.07 4.95 26.28
C HIS A 761 -7.07 4.04 27.03
N GLU A 762 -7.47 2.81 27.37
CA GLU A 762 -6.59 1.81 28.00
C GLU A 762 -5.50 1.30 27.06
N THR A 763 -5.79 1.22 25.76
CA THR A 763 -4.81 0.92 24.70
C THR A 763 -3.76 2.00 24.53
N CYS A 764 -3.94 3.17 25.14
CA CYS A 764 -2.94 4.23 25.18
C CYS A 764 -2.07 4.21 26.45
N LEU A 765 -2.14 3.14 27.27
CA LEU A 765 -1.27 2.89 28.43
C LEU A 765 -1.13 4.07 29.41
N GLY A 766 -2.21 4.83 29.63
CA GLY A 766 -2.23 5.93 30.60
C GLY A 766 -1.77 7.29 30.06
N LEU A 767 -1.69 7.47 28.74
CA LEU A 767 -1.57 8.80 28.14
C LEU A 767 -2.77 9.68 28.57
N VAL A 768 -2.48 10.82 29.21
CA VAL A 768 -3.49 11.76 29.74
C VAL A 768 -4.33 12.34 28.58
N PRO A 769 -5.62 12.67 28.76
CA PRO A 769 -6.50 13.26 27.73
C PRO A 769 -6.06 14.59 27.07
N GLY A 770 -4.86 15.10 27.36
CA GLY A 770 -4.25 16.27 26.71
C GLY A 770 -3.05 15.96 25.80
N PHE A 771 -2.71 14.69 25.60
CA PHE A 771 -1.60 14.30 24.72
C PHE A 771 -2.03 14.38 23.25
N PRO A 772 -1.28 15.06 22.36
CA PRO A 772 -1.75 15.45 21.02
C PRO A 772 -1.83 14.29 20.00
N LEU A 773 -1.88 13.03 20.44
CA LEU A 773 -1.70 11.90 19.53
C LEU A 773 -2.96 11.25 18.98
N LEU A 774 -4.20 11.56 19.41
CA LEU A 774 -5.41 11.20 18.63
C LEU A 774 -6.72 11.90 19.04
N PRO A 775 -7.10 12.96 18.31
CA PRO A 775 -8.50 13.30 18.03
C PRO A 775 -9.25 12.16 17.31
N ARG A 776 -10.58 12.09 17.45
CA ARG A 776 -11.42 11.36 16.48
C ARG A 776 -11.24 11.97 15.07
N PHE A 777 -10.46 11.35 14.19
CA PHE A 777 -10.36 11.78 12.80
C PHE A 777 -11.55 11.23 12.01
N MET A 778 -12.64 11.99 11.91
CA MET A 778 -13.67 11.78 10.90
C MET A 778 -13.99 13.11 10.22
N GLN A 779 -13.52 13.31 8.99
CA GLN A 779 -14.13 14.28 8.06
C GLN A 779 -15.27 13.55 7.34
N SER A 780 -16.52 13.81 7.73
CA SER A 780 -17.69 13.41 6.96
C SER A 780 -18.23 14.59 6.15
N HIS A 781 -18.49 14.37 4.86
CA HIS A 781 -19.16 15.36 3.98
C HIS A 781 -20.68 15.49 4.22
N GLY A 782 -21.18 15.11 5.40
CA GLY A 782 -22.59 15.19 5.76
C GLY A 782 -22.76 15.49 7.23
N ALA A 783 -23.68 16.41 7.54
CA ALA A 783 -23.97 16.98 8.85
C ALA A 783 -24.60 15.99 9.87
N GLU A 784 -24.12 14.75 9.95
CA GLU A 784 -24.48 13.82 11.02
C GLU A 784 -23.33 13.73 12.03
N GLU A 785 -23.55 14.40 13.17
CA GLU A 785 -22.64 14.47 14.31
C GLU A 785 -22.51 13.11 15.02
N PHE A 786 -21.30 12.55 15.06
CA PHE A 786 -20.87 11.67 16.15
C PHE A 786 -19.85 12.45 16.99
N GLY A 787 -20.10 12.51 18.32
CA GLY A 787 -19.58 13.54 19.24
C GLY A 787 -18.05 13.77 19.34
N SER A 788 -17.70 14.90 19.96
CA SER A 788 -16.36 15.41 20.29
C SER A 788 -15.76 14.73 21.54
N PRO A 789 -14.44 14.85 21.83
CA PRO A 789 -13.50 15.84 21.31
C PRO A 789 -12.73 15.35 20.07
N VAL A 790 -12.82 16.13 18.99
CA VAL A 790 -11.80 16.14 17.93
C VAL A 790 -10.79 17.23 18.33
N ALA A 791 -9.64 16.87 18.89
CA ALA A 791 -8.51 17.80 18.95
C ALA A 791 -8.06 18.21 17.53
N GLN A 792 -7.64 19.45 17.33
CA GLN A 792 -7.00 19.87 16.07
C GLN A 792 -5.50 19.58 16.20
N VAL A 793 -4.98 18.76 15.30
CA VAL A 793 -3.54 18.61 15.10
C VAL A 793 -3.14 19.57 13.98
N ASP A 794 -2.07 20.34 14.20
CA ASP A 794 -1.49 21.22 13.18
C ASP A 794 -1.20 20.43 11.89
N GLY A 795 -1.54 20.99 10.74
CA GLY A 795 -1.49 20.32 9.44
C GLY A 795 -0.10 19.80 9.08
N ASP A 796 0.96 20.43 9.58
CA ASP A 796 2.35 20.00 9.41
C ASP A 796 2.75 18.81 10.29
N SER A 797 2.07 18.64 11.41
CA SER A 797 2.39 17.61 12.40
C SER A 797 1.95 16.23 11.92
N ILE A 798 0.88 16.13 11.11
CA ILE A 798 0.38 14.85 10.59
C ILE A 798 1.35 14.26 9.54
N PRO A 799 1.81 14.97 8.50
CA PRO A 799 2.81 14.44 7.57
C PRO A 799 4.13 14.08 8.26
N ARG A 800 4.54 14.83 9.28
CA ARG A 800 5.72 14.52 10.10
C ARG A 800 5.52 13.25 10.92
N LEU A 801 4.41 13.18 11.67
CA LEU A 801 4.01 11.99 12.42
C LEU A 801 3.88 10.78 11.50
N MET A 802 3.29 10.97 10.32
CA MET A 802 3.21 9.97 9.26
C MET A 802 4.58 9.55 8.82
N THR A 803 5.45 10.45 8.37
CA THR A 803 6.78 10.08 7.86
C THR A 803 7.60 9.32 8.92
N PHE A 804 7.49 9.71 10.19
CA PHE A 804 8.16 9.02 11.29
C PHE A 804 7.53 7.67 11.64
N ASN A 805 6.20 7.56 11.63
CA ASN A 805 5.43 6.36 12.02
C ASN A 805 5.04 5.46 10.86
N HIS A 806 5.29 5.91 9.64
CA HIS A 806 5.02 5.19 8.42
C HIS A 806 5.98 4.02 8.39
N ARG A 807 5.40 2.85 8.62
CA ARG A 807 6.10 1.57 8.50
C ARG A 807 5.45 0.82 7.37
N ILE A 808 6.29 0.25 6.54
CA ILE A 808 5.90 -0.54 5.40
C ILE A 808 5.76 -1.99 5.87
N SER A 809 4.63 -2.64 5.55
CA SER A 809 4.35 -4.07 5.84
C SER A 809 5.25 -5.02 5.02
N GLY A 810 6.58 -4.84 5.10
CA GLY A 810 7.60 -5.60 4.37
C GLY A 810 8.25 -6.71 5.21
N THR A 811 8.23 -6.60 6.54
CA THR A 811 9.12 -7.38 7.42
C THR A 811 8.81 -8.89 7.42
N ILE A 812 7.52 -9.31 7.41
CA ILE A 812 7.18 -10.75 7.25
C ILE A 812 7.11 -11.15 5.79
N ARG A 813 6.66 -10.27 4.90
CA ARG A 813 6.53 -10.60 3.47
C ARG A 813 7.86 -10.98 2.84
N SER A 814 8.97 -10.43 3.36
CA SER A 814 10.32 -10.83 2.95
C SER A 814 10.71 -12.24 3.46
N CYS A 815 10.19 -12.67 4.61
CA CYS A 815 10.44 -13.99 5.20
C CYS A 815 9.56 -15.11 4.63
N LEU A 816 8.41 -14.75 4.04
CA LEU A 816 7.59 -15.65 3.25
C LEU A 816 8.11 -15.69 1.80
N PRO A 817 8.04 -16.83 1.09
CA PRO A 817 8.40 -16.91 -0.32
C PRO A 817 7.78 -15.80 -1.19
N ARG A 818 8.64 -15.03 -1.88
CA ARG A 818 8.25 -14.21 -3.03
C ARG A 818 7.86 -15.16 -4.17
N ALA A 819 6.59 -15.15 -4.56
CA ALA A 819 6.21 -15.69 -5.88
C ALA A 819 6.80 -14.75 -6.96
N ALA A 820 7.40 -15.31 -8.00
CA ALA A 820 7.96 -14.54 -9.09
C ALA A 820 6.88 -13.65 -9.74
N GLY A 821 6.99 -12.32 -9.59
CA GLY A 821 6.07 -11.33 -10.18
C GLY A 821 5.30 -10.44 -9.20
N ASP A 822 5.36 -10.69 -7.88
CA ASP A 822 4.46 -10.07 -6.90
C ASP A 822 5.04 -8.81 -6.20
N PHE A 823 5.56 -7.85 -6.98
CA PHE A 823 6.09 -6.58 -6.45
C PHE A 823 5.00 -5.57 -6.00
N ARG A 824 3.71 -5.91 -6.08
CA ARG A 824 2.62 -4.91 -6.15
C ARG A 824 1.43 -5.09 -5.20
N SER A 825 1.49 -5.87 -4.12
CA SER A 825 0.41 -5.76 -3.12
C SER A 825 0.66 -4.56 -2.21
N THR A 826 -0.36 -3.71 -2.08
CA THR A 826 -0.43 -2.49 -1.27
C THR A 826 0.14 -2.75 0.11
N LEU A 827 1.32 -2.16 0.34
CA LEU A 827 1.91 -2.05 1.66
C LEU A 827 0.87 -1.35 2.54
N ALA A 828 0.38 -2.02 3.58
CA ALA A 828 -0.44 -1.35 4.58
C ALA A 828 0.44 -0.27 5.22
N SER A 829 0.20 0.99 4.86
CA SER A 829 0.71 2.14 5.56
C SER A 829 -0.25 2.48 6.68
N GLY A 830 0.30 2.75 7.86
CA GLY A 830 -0.50 2.97 9.04
C GLY A 830 0.30 3.70 10.11
N VAL A 831 -0.42 4.32 11.05
CA VAL A 831 0.18 4.92 12.23
C VAL A 831 -0.05 4.00 13.42
N TRP A 832 1.03 3.50 14.01
CA TRP A 832 1.00 2.71 15.24
C TRP A 832 1.51 3.55 16.41
N ILE A 833 0.57 4.01 17.24
CA ILE A 833 0.82 5.01 18.28
C ILE A 833 1.78 4.48 19.34
N LEU A 834 1.56 3.29 19.88
CA LEU A 834 2.42 2.76 20.96
C LEU A 834 3.83 2.40 20.45
N PRO A 835 3.99 1.70 19.31
CA PRO A 835 5.28 1.47 18.70
C PRO A 835 6.05 2.76 18.36
N SER A 836 5.38 3.87 18.07
CA SER A 836 6.05 5.16 17.84
C SER A 836 6.83 5.69 19.05
N LEU A 837 6.51 5.22 20.25
CA LEU A 837 7.17 5.59 21.50
C LEU A 837 8.38 4.71 21.83
N ILE A 838 8.67 3.69 21.01
CA ILE A 838 9.85 2.84 21.17
C ILE A 838 11.08 3.64 20.75
N ARG A 839 12.16 3.60 21.53
CA ARG A 839 13.38 4.32 21.16
C ARG A 839 14.17 3.55 20.09
N HIS A 840 14.73 4.25 19.12
CA HIS A 840 15.69 3.64 18.22
C HIS A 840 16.94 3.17 18.98
N ALA A 841 17.29 1.90 18.85
CA ALA A 841 18.62 1.38 19.12
C ALA A 841 18.97 0.39 18.01
N ARG A 842 20.23 0.40 17.57
CA ARG A 842 20.70 -0.45 16.47
C ARG A 842 20.96 -1.87 16.98
N TYR A 843 22.25 -2.20 17.08
CA TYR A 843 22.78 -3.42 17.67
C TYR A 843 22.47 -3.53 19.16
N ASP A 844 22.08 -2.44 19.83
CA ASP A 844 21.69 -2.41 21.24
C ASP A 844 20.18 -2.55 21.47
N ARG A 845 19.40 -2.81 20.42
CA ARG A 845 17.96 -3.07 20.57
C ARG A 845 17.70 -4.24 21.50
N ASN A 846 16.68 -4.10 22.32
CA ASN A 846 16.20 -5.19 23.18
C ASN A 846 14.83 -5.74 22.73
N ALA A 847 14.20 -5.10 21.74
CA ALA A 847 12.99 -5.57 21.09
C ALA A 847 13.13 -5.55 19.57
N ILE A 848 12.32 -6.38 18.92
CA ILE A 848 12.06 -6.35 17.48
C ILE A 848 10.59 -6.04 17.25
N TRP A 849 10.31 -5.51 16.07
CA TRP A 849 8.96 -5.35 15.57
C TRP A 849 8.82 -5.95 14.18
N TYR A 850 7.61 -6.32 13.81
CA TYR A 850 7.27 -6.78 12.47
C TYR A 850 5.78 -6.62 12.22
N VAL A 851 5.39 -6.63 10.94
CA VAL A 851 3.98 -6.48 10.54
C VAL A 851 3.43 -7.78 9.96
N VAL A 852 2.33 -8.28 10.53
CA VAL A 852 1.52 -9.39 10.01
C VAL A 852 0.22 -8.82 9.45
N GLY A 853 0.12 -8.66 8.13
CA GLY A 853 -1.07 -8.01 7.53
C GLY A 853 -1.21 -6.56 7.96
N ASP A 854 -2.26 -6.27 8.73
CA ASP A 854 -2.54 -4.99 9.39
C ASP A 854 -2.18 -5.00 10.89
N LEU A 855 -1.33 -5.92 11.37
CA LEU A 855 -0.93 -5.99 12.78
C LEU A 855 0.55 -5.70 12.94
N LEU A 856 0.92 -4.70 13.74
CA LEU A 856 2.30 -4.53 14.19
C LEU A 856 2.49 -5.28 15.51
N VAL A 857 3.46 -6.18 15.53
CA VAL A 857 3.82 -7.02 16.67
C VAL A 857 5.19 -6.60 17.18
N VAL A 858 5.35 -6.46 18.49
CA VAL A 858 6.62 -6.15 19.15
C VAL A 858 6.95 -7.25 20.15
N ARG A 859 8.17 -7.78 20.09
CA ARG A 859 8.67 -8.84 20.99
C ARG A 859 10.05 -8.50 21.51
N ALA A 860 10.34 -8.93 22.74
CA ALA A 860 11.67 -8.82 23.30
C ALA A 860 12.63 -9.81 22.62
N VAL A 861 13.81 -9.35 22.24
CA VAL A 861 14.93 -10.20 21.76
C VAL A 861 16.07 -10.27 22.77
N ARG A 862 16.01 -9.43 23.81
CA ARG A 862 16.90 -9.43 24.97
C ARG A 862 16.08 -9.36 26.25
N PRO A 863 16.61 -9.82 27.39
CA PRO A 863 16.01 -9.51 28.67
C PRO A 863 15.90 -7.99 28.85
N ILE A 864 14.75 -7.49 29.32
CA ILE A 864 14.56 -6.07 29.64
C ILE A 864 14.20 -5.99 31.12
N SER A 865 15.12 -5.47 31.93
CA SER A 865 14.87 -5.28 33.35
C SER A 865 13.71 -4.32 33.58
N ARG A 866 13.01 -4.47 34.71
CA ARG A 866 11.96 -3.56 35.17
C ARG A 866 12.46 -2.11 35.14
N GLY A 867 11.68 -1.23 34.50
CA GLY A 867 12.05 0.17 34.29
C GLY A 867 13.06 0.41 33.16
N GLY A 868 13.53 -0.64 32.48
CA GLY A 868 14.34 -0.54 31.27
C GLY A 868 13.53 0.00 30.09
N CYS A 869 14.15 0.85 29.28
CA CYS A 869 13.51 1.39 28.07
C CYS A 869 13.42 0.31 26.99
N VAL A 870 12.27 0.19 26.34
CA VAL A 870 12.09 -0.68 25.18
C VAL A 870 12.69 0.02 23.96
N THR A 871 13.59 -0.67 23.27
CA THR A 871 14.32 -0.15 22.12
C THR A 871 14.20 -1.10 20.93
N ALA A 872 14.08 -0.56 19.72
CA ALA A 872 14.01 -1.33 18.47
C ALA A 872 14.86 -0.69 17.38
N ASP A 873 15.20 -1.46 16.34
CA ASP A 873 15.82 -0.90 15.16
C ASP A 873 14.79 -0.25 14.25
N PHE A 874 15.06 0.97 13.81
CA PHE A 874 14.20 1.69 12.86
C PHE A 874 14.67 1.50 11.43
N PHE A 875 15.94 1.17 11.27
CA PHE A 875 16.53 0.87 9.99
C PHE A 875 16.42 -0.65 9.86
N ASP A 876 15.47 -1.11 9.04
CA ASP A 876 15.36 -2.55 8.79
C ASP A 876 16.69 -3.03 8.19
N ASP A 877 17.42 -3.82 8.96
CA ASP A 877 18.79 -4.28 8.69
C ASP A 877 18.90 -5.17 7.43
N GLY A 878 17.76 -5.52 6.83
CA GLY A 878 17.62 -6.53 5.78
C GLY A 878 17.79 -6.06 4.33
N HIS A 879 18.05 -4.78 4.06
CA HIS A 879 18.20 -4.27 2.67
C HIS A 879 19.66 -4.07 2.24
N PRO A 880 20.34 -5.15 1.81
CA PRO A 880 21.37 -5.05 0.78
C PRO A 880 21.07 -5.88 -0.48
N THR A 881 19.86 -6.47 -0.60
CA THR A 881 19.63 -7.53 -1.61
C THR A 881 19.25 -7.06 -3.01
N ASP A 882 18.76 -5.83 -3.19
CA ASP A 882 18.52 -5.30 -4.54
C ASP A 882 19.54 -4.21 -4.82
N ALA A 883 20.52 -4.51 -5.68
CA ALA A 883 21.55 -3.55 -6.10
C ALA A 883 20.97 -2.32 -6.81
N ASN A 884 19.71 -2.38 -7.25
CA ASN A 884 18.96 -1.30 -7.86
C ASN A 884 18.05 -0.54 -6.87
N ASP A 885 17.66 -1.15 -5.75
CA ASP A 885 16.95 -0.51 -4.61
C ASP A 885 17.94 -0.18 -3.49
N TYR A 886 19.17 0.22 -3.86
CA TYR A 886 19.95 1.10 -2.98
C TYR A 886 19.13 2.39 -2.86
N VAL A 887 18.13 2.37 -1.99
CA VAL A 887 17.53 3.56 -1.39
C VAL A 887 18.74 4.42 -1.05
N ASP A 888 18.77 5.62 -1.64
CA ASP A 888 19.87 6.55 -1.48
C ASP A 888 20.25 6.53 0.00
N HIS A 889 21.49 6.19 0.33
CA HIS A 889 21.92 6.28 1.72
C HIS A 889 21.67 7.71 2.25
N GLY A 890 21.58 8.69 1.36
CA GLY A 890 21.02 10.01 1.59
C GLY A 890 19.65 10.03 2.27
N ASP A 891 18.69 9.17 1.90
CA ASP A 891 17.35 9.15 2.52
C ASP A 891 17.38 8.65 3.95
N VAL A 892 18.16 7.60 4.23
CA VAL A 892 18.28 7.03 5.58
C VAL A 892 19.05 7.97 6.51
N ILE A 893 20.12 8.59 6.00
CA ILE A 893 20.89 9.61 6.72
C ILE A 893 20.03 10.86 6.93
N SER A 894 19.33 11.33 5.89
CA SER A 894 18.40 12.47 5.97
C SER A 894 17.28 12.18 6.97
N MET A 895 16.74 10.95 7.00
CA MET A 895 15.75 10.55 7.99
C MET A 895 16.36 10.60 9.40
N ALA A 896 17.54 10.02 9.60
CA ALA A 896 18.22 10.03 10.89
C ALA A 896 18.47 11.48 11.38
N GLU A 897 19.03 12.32 10.52
CA GLU A 897 19.29 13.75 10.78
C GLU A 897 18.01 14.53 11.05
N ARG A 898 16.97 14.35 10.22
CA ARG A 898 15.66 15.01 10.34
C ARG A 898 14.99 14.73 11.69
N TRP A 899 15.20 13.54 12.23
CA TRP A 899 14.56 13.10 13.48
C TRP A 899 15.51 13.10 14.68
N GLY A 900 16.75 13.57 14.52
CA GLY A 900 17.77 13.53 15.57
C GLY A 900 18.07 12.10 16.07
N ILE A 901 17.87 11.10 15.23
CA ILE A 901 18.20 9.70 15.52
C ILE A 901 19.67 9.46 15.14
N PRO A 902 20.45 8.70 15.94
CA PRO A 902 21.82 8.36 15.57
C PRO A 902 21.92 7.77 14.16
N SER A 903 22.64 8.47 13.28
CA SER A 903 22.82 8.07 11.88
C SER A 903 23.51 6.70 11.77
N PRO A 904 23.20 5.93 10.71
CA PRO A 904 23.88 4.65 10.47
C PRO A 904 25.37 4.70 10.35
N VAL A 905 25.86 5.86 9.97
CA VAL A 905 27.27 6.05 9.69
C VAL A 905 28.04 6.46 10.95
N GLN A 906 27.40 7.12 11.92
CA GLN A 906 28.09 7.77 13.04
C GLN A 906 28.65 6.83 14.11
N HIS A 907 28.08 5.63 14.27
CA HIS A 907 28.56 4.65 15.26
C HIS A 907 29.46 3.55 14.68
N ASP A 908 29.67 3.57 13.37
CA ASP A 908 30.53 2.61 12.72
C ASP A 908 31.99 3.10 12.80
N GLU A 909 32.83 2.35 13.51
CA GLU A 909 34.29 2.55 13.48
C GLU A 909 34.73 2.59 12.02
N LYS A 910 35.68 3.47 11.69
CA LYS A 910 36.19 3.69 10.32
C LYS A 910 36.39 2.40 9.53
N HIS A 911 36.90 1.34 10.18
CA HIS A 911 37.12 0.03 9.55
C HIS A 911 35.84 -0.71 9.14
N SER A 912 34.73 -0.52 9.85
CA SER A 912 33.42 -1.09 9.45
C SER A 912 32.80 -0.37 8.26
N GLN A 913 32.96 0.95 8.15
CA GLN A 913 32.53 1.69 6.97
C GLN A 913 33.33 1.27 5.73
N GLU A 914 34.64 1.10 5.87
CA GLU A 914 35.52 0.62 4.79
C GLU A 914 35.11 -0.79 4.34
N ALA A 915 34.79 -1.68 5.30
CA ALA A 915 34.30 -3.04 5.04
C ALA A 915 32.96 -3.04 4.29
N ILE A 916 31.97 -2.29 4.77
CA ILE A 916 30.64 -2.18 4.16
C ILE A 916 30.75 -1.55 2.76
N ALA A 917 31.54 -0.49 2.61
CA ALA A 917 31.77 0.15 1.32
C ALA A 917 32.47 -0.81 0.33
N ALA A 918 33.45 -1.58 0.79
CA ALA A 918 34.13 -2.58 -0.04
C ALA A 918 33.18 -3.71 -0.48
N ILE A 919 32.31 -4.16 0.43
CA ILE A 919 31.27 -5.16 0.14
C ILE A 919 30.25 -4.60 -0.85
N GLY A 920 29.71 -3.40 -0.61
CA GLY A 920 28.76 -2.74 -1.51
C GLY A 920 29.33 -2.55 -2.91
N LYS A 921 30.58 -2.07 -3.04
CA LYS A 921 31.29 -1.98 -4.33
C LYS A 921 31.46 -3.36 -4.98
N GLY A 922 31.71 -4.39 -4.19
CA GLY A 922 31.79 -5.79 -4.65
C GLY A 922 30.46 -6.29 -5.20
N ILE A 923 29.35 -6.11 -4.48
CA ILE A 923 28.00 -6.47 -4.92
C ILE A 923 27.66 -5.75 -6.21
N HIS A 924 27.86 -4.44 -6.25
CA HIS A 924 27.53 -3.63 -7.40
C HIS A 924 28.33 -4.08 -8.64
N ARG A 925 29.63 -4.34 -8.47
CA ARG A 925 30.49 -4.86 -9.54
C ARG A 925 30.03 -6.24 -10.02
N VAL A 926 29.75 -7.16 -9.09
CA VAL A 926 29.23 -8.50 -9.41
C VAL A 926 27.90 -8.43 -10.15
N THR A 927 27.00 -7.56 -9.70
CA THR A 927 25.68 -7.38 -10.31
C THR A 927 25.80 -6.77 -11.69
N ALA A 928 26.63 -5.75 -11.86
CA ALA A 928 26.93 -5.13 -13.15
C ALA A 928 27.57 -6.13 -14.13
N LEU A 929 28.46 -7.01 -13.65
CA LEU A 929 29.06 -8.07 -14.46
C LEU A 929 28.03 -9.12 -14.88
N HIS A 930 27.13 -9.50 -13.96
CA HIS A 930 26.03 -10.41 -14.25
C HIS A 930 25.06 -9.83 -15.28
N GLN A 931 24.72 -8.54 -15.16
CA GLN A 931 23.85 -7.84 -16.12
C GLN A 931 24.53 -7.54 -17.46
N GLY A 932 25.85 -7.32 -17.46
CA GLY A 932 26.62 -6.93 -18.65
C GLY A 932 27.05 -8.09 -19.56
N GLY A 933 26.54 -9.31 -19.34
CA GLY A 933 26.88 -10.48 -20.16
C GLY A 933 28.35 -10.89 -20.09
N THR A 934 29.08 -10.49 -19.05
CA THR A 934 30.49 -10.89 -18.91
C THR A 934 30.64 -12.39 -18.67
N SER A 935 31.75 -12.96 -19.14
CA SER A 935 32.02 -14.39 -19.01
C SER A 935 31.85 -14.88 -17.57
N ARG A 936 31.16 -16.01 -17.39
CA ARG A 936 30.93 -16.68 -16.10
C ARG A 936 32.21 -16.82 -15.26
N THR A 937 33.37 -16.99 -15.91
CA THR A 937 34.67 -17.09 -15.23
C THR A 937 35.13 -15.76 -14.63
N ALA A 938 34.80 -14.62 -15.25
CA ALA A 938 35.11 -13.29 -14.72
C ALA A 938 34.24 -12.99 -13.49
N VAL A 939 32.95 -13.30 -13.58
CA VAL A 939 32.00 -13.24 -12.46
C VAL A 939 32.52 -14.09 -11.30
N GLN A 940 32.85 -15.37 -11.53
CA GLN A 940 33.38 -16.27 -10.50
C GLN A 940 34.69 -15.76 -9.87
N ARG A 941 35.62 -15.18 -10.66
CA ARG A 941 36.87 -14.62 -10.15
C ARG A 941 36.63 -13.44 -9.21
N ASP A 942 35.75 -12.51 -9.60
CA ASP A 942 35.44 -11.33 -8.80
C ASP A 942 34.64 -11.69 -7.54
N PHE A 943 33.73 -12.66 -7.64
CA PHE A 943 33.10 -13.29 -6.47
C PHE A 943 34.12 -13.91 -5.52
N GLY A 944 35.09 -14.68 -6.04
CA GLY A 944 36.15 -15.28 -5.22
C GLY A 944 37.05 -14.22 -4.55
N ALA A 945 37.30 -13.09 -5.21
CA ALA A 945 38.01 -11.96 -4.62
C ALA A 945 37.19 -11.28 -3.52
N LEU A 946 35.88 -11.09 -3.74
CA LEU A 946 34.96 -10.54 -2.74
C LEU A 946 34.85 -11.45 -1.51
N MET A 947 34.72 -12.76 -1.73
CA MET A 947 34.67 -13.77 -0.67
C MET A 947 35.93 -13.76 0.20
N ARG A 948 37.13 -13.75 -0.40
CA ARG A 948 38.39 -13.65 0.36
C ARG A 948 38.48 -12.36 1.19
N ARG A 949 37.94 -11.25 0.68
CA ARG A 949 37.86 -10.00 1.45
C ARG A 949 36.88 -10.11 2.63
N VAL A 950 35.71 -10.70 2.41
CA VAL A 950 34.74 -10.97 3.49
C VAL A 950 35.35 -11.86 4.55
N GLU A 951 36.07 -12.93 4.16
CA GLU A 951 36.76 -13.84 5.10
C GLU A 951 37.89 -13.15 5.87
N ALA A 952 38.71 -12.31 5.22
CA ALA A 952 39.74 -11.53 5.89
C ALA A 952 39.13 -10.53 6.91
N LEU A 953 38.00 -9.90 6.56
CA LEU A 953 37.24 -9.04 7.46
C LEU A 953 36.62 -9.83 8.62
N GLN A 954 36.12 -11.04 8.38
CA GLN A 954 35.62 -11.92 9.43
C GLN A 954 36.75 -12.33 10.38
N GLN A 955 37.92 -12.70 9.86
CA GLN A 955 39.08 -13.09 10.68
C GLN A 955 39.60 -11.92 11.53
N SER A 956 39.59 -10.69 11.00
CA SER A 956 40.00 -9.52 11.79
C SER A 956 39.00 -9.22 12.91
N MET A 957 37.70 -9.46 12.68
CA MET A 957 36.65 -9.29 13.70
C MET A 957 36.59 -10.45 14.71
N ALA A 958 36.89 -11.69 14.30
CA ALA A 958 36.75 -12.89 15.12
C ALA A 958 37.64 -12.89 16.38
N SER A 959 38.69 -12.07 16.41
CA SER A 959 39.55 -11.91 17.59
C SER A 959 38.90 -11.15 18.76
N LYS A 960 37.74 -10.52 18.55
CA LYS A 960 37.07 -9.67 19.55
C LYS A 960 35.56 -9.86 19.47
N VAL A 961 34.97 -10.51 20.48
CA VAL A 961 33.54 -10.56 20.85
C VAL A 961 32.54 -10.73 19.67
N PRO A 962 31.67 -11.76 19.67
CA PRO A 962 30.61 -11.87 18.65
C PRO A 962 29.90 -10.51 18.47
N THR A 963 29.83 -10.02 17.25
CA THR A 963 29.14 -8.77 16.93
C THR A 963 28.05 -9.05 15.90
N MET A 964 27.00 -8.21 15.87
CA MET A 964 26.00 -8.27 14.81
C MET A 964 26.60 -8.12 13.41
N ARG A 965 27.73 -7.42 13.29
CA ARG A 965 28.47 -7.30 12.03
C ARG A 965 29.00 -8.65 11.55
N ALA A 966 29.55 -9.46 12.45
CA ALA A 966 30.00 -10.81 12.11
C ALA A 966 28.85 -11.68 11.58
N SER A 967 27.68 -11.63 12.22
CA SER A 967 26.46 -12.31 11.72
C SER A 967 26.10 -11.87 10.30
N ARG A 968 26.08 -10.56 10.02
CA ARG A 968 25.80 -10.05 8.67
C ARG A 968 26.83 -10.47 7.63
N LEU A 969 28.11 -10.52 8.00
CA LEU A 969 29.16 -11.00 7.10
C LEU A 969 28.97 -12.48 6.77
N HIS A 970 28.62 -13.31 7.77
CA HIS A 970 28.28 -14.72 7.55
C HIS A 970 27.06 -14.87 6.64
N PHE A 971 26.02 -14.05 6.84
CA PHE A 971 24.85 -14.05 5.98
C PHE A 971 25.21 -13.66 4.53
N PHE A 972 25.98 -12.58 4.37
CA PHE A 972 26.41 -12.11 3.08
C PHE A 972 27.27 -13.16 2.35
N ARG A 973 28.19 -13.81 3.08
CA ARG A 973 28.97 -14.96 2.61
C ARG A 973 28.04 -16.09 2.12
N GLY A 974 27.01 -16.43 2.89
CA GLY A 974 26.01 -17.42 2.52
C GLY A 974 25.30 -17.09 1.20
N MET A 975 24.83 -15.85 1.03
CA MET A 975 24.19 -15.43 -0.22
C MET A 975 25.13 -15.53 -1.43
N LEU A 976 26.38 -15.08 -1.28
CA LEU A 976 27.37 -15.16 -2.36
C LEU A 976 27.67 -16.62 -2.74
N LEU A 977 27.75 -17.52 -1.75
CA LEU A 977 27.98 -18.95 -1.98
C LEU A 977 26.78 -19.61 -2.68
N CYS A 978 25.54 -19.27 -2.30
CA CYS A 978 24.33 -19.68 -3.04
C CYS A 978 24.39 -19.25 -4.51
N TRP A 979 24.78 -18.00 -4.79
CA TRP A 979 24.92 -17.51 -6.18
C TRP A 979 26.01 -18.23 -6.97
N LEU A 980 27.01 -18.79 -6.30
CA LEU A 980 28.05 -19.61 -6.91
C LEU A 980 27.66 -21.08 -7.07
N GLY A 981 26.49 -21.50 -6.59
CA GLY A 981 26.05 -22.90 -6.55
C GLY A 981 26.83 -23.75 -5.55
N ARG A 982 27.36 -23.14 -4.49
CA ARG A 982 28.06 -23.81 -3.37
C ARG A 982 27.10 -23.93 -2.18
N ASP A 983 26.01 -24.66 -2.37
CA ASP A 983 24.85 -24.62 -1.47
C ASP A 983 25.13 -25.15 -0.06
N ASP A 984 26.03 -26.13 0.09
CA ASP A 984 26.42 -26.67 1.40
C ASP A 984 27.18 -25.62 2.23
N GLU A 985 28.21 -25.01 1.65
CA GLU A 985 28.98 -23.95 2.32
C GLU A 985 28.12 -22.70 2.56
N ALA A 986 27.18 -22.41 1.66
CA ALA A 986 26.22 -21.34 1.82
C ALA A 986 25.34 -21.57 3.04
N SER A 987 24.84 -22.80 3.18
CA SER A 987 24.00 -23.23 4.29
C SER A 987 24.76 -23.19 5.62
N GLU A 988 26.01 -23.66 5.65
CA GLU A 988 26.89 -23.51 6.83
C GLU A 988 27.10 -22.04 7.20
N ALA A 989 27.39 -21.18 6.23
CA ALA A 989 27.58 -19.75 6.46
C ALA A 989 26.30 -19.09 7.01
N VAL A 990 25.11 -19.48 6.51
CA VAL A 990 23.83 -18.97 7.04
C VAL A 990 23.58 -19.48 8.47
N ILE A 991 23.89 -20.75 8.77
CA ILE A 991 23.79 -21.27 10.15
C ILE A 991 24.70 -20.48 11.10
N GLU A 992 25.96 -20.24 10.70
CA GLU A 992 26.90 -19.44 11.52
C GLU A 992 26.43 -17.99 11.67
N ALA A 993 25.77 -17.41 10.66
CA ALA A 993 25.15 -16.09 10.76
C ALA A 993 24.09 -16.05 11.87
N VAL A 994 23.20 -17.04 11.90
CA VAL A 994 22.10 -17.12 12.88
C VAL A 994 22.63 -17.42 14.27
N LYS A 995 23.59 -18.35 14.40
CA LYS A 995 24.28 -18.62 15.68
C LYS A 995 24.93 -17.36 16.22
N THR A 996 25.62 -16.60 15.35
CA THR A 996 26.25 -15.33 15.73
C THR A 996 25.20 -14.31 16.16
N ALA A 997 24.10 -14.14 15.42
CA ALA A 997 22.99 -13.25 15.77
C ALA A 997 22.36 -13.61 17.13
N ARG A 998 22.23 -14.92 17.41
CA ARG A 998 21.76 -15.44 18.70
C ARG A 998 22.73 -15.15 19.83
N ALA A 999 24.03 -15.38 19.61
CA ALA A 999 25.06 -15.15 20.62
C ALA A 999 25.11 -13.68 21.07
N VAL A 1000 24.83 -12.75 20.15
CA VAL A 1000 24.71 -11.31 20.45
C VAL A 1000 23.31 -10.86 20.81
N GLN A 1001 22.37 -11.81 20.97
CA GLN A 1001 20.97 -11.56 21.30
C GLN A 1001 20.31 -10.48 20.42
N SER A 1002 20.60 -10.48 19.13
CA SER A 1002 20.03 -9.52 18.18
C SER A 1002 19.51 -10.23 16.94
N ILE A 1003 18.88 -11.38 17.17
CA ILE A 1003 18.11 -12.10 16.16
C ILE A 1003 17.08 -11.15 15.54
N ALA A 1004 17.08 -11.11 14.21
CA ALA A 1004 16.19 -10.30 13.41
C ALA A 1004 15.17 -11.18 12.68
N VAL A 1005 14.08 -10.56 12.24
CA VAL A 1005 13.09 -11.23 11.37
C VAL A 1005 13.77 -11.70 10.08
N ASN A 1006 14.71 -10.91 9.55
CA ASN A 1006 15.48 -11.27 8.37
C ASN A 1006 16.24 -12.59 8.53
N ASP A 1007 16.65 -13.00 9.73
CA ASP A 1007 17.32 -14.29 9.94
C ASP A 1007 16.43 -15.48 9.55
N CYS A 1008 15.11 -15.36 9.74
CA CYS A 1008 14.14 -16.36 9.27
C CYS A 1008 14.10 -16.43 7.74
N ARG A 1009 14.18 -15.27 7.07
CA ARG A 1009 14.28 -15.19 5.60
C ARG A 1009 15.54 -15.86 5.10
N CYS A 1010 16.68 -15.56 5.74
CA CYS A 1010 17.98 -16.11 5.38
C CYS A 1010 17.97 -17.64 5.44
N LEU A 1011 17.48 -18.20 6.55
CA LEU A 1011 17.30 -19.63 6.72
C LEU A 1011 16.34 -20.22 5.67
N SER A 1012 15.21 -19.57 5.41
CA SER A 1012 14.25 -20.02 4.39
C SER A 1012 14.87 -20.06 2.98
N MET A 1013 15.72 -19.08 2.63
CA MET A 1013 16.43 -19.08 1.35
C MET A 1013 17.48 -20.20 1.28
N ALA A 1014 18.26 -20.40 2.36
CA ALA A 1014 19.27 -21.46 2.42
C ALA A 1014 18.64 -22.86 2.33
N ILE A 1015 17.57 -23.11 3.10
CA ILE A 1015 16.79 -24.37 3.06
C ILE A 1015 16.28 -24.66 1.65
N ARG A 1016 15.88 -23.62 0.90
CA ARG A 1016 15.42 -23.78 -0.47
C ARG A 1016 16.54 -24.25 -1.40
N SER A 1017 17.73 -23.70 -1.25
CA SER A 1017 18.88 -24.04 -2.09
C SER A 1017 19.54 -25.36 -1.69
N ALA A 1018 19.43 -25.79 -0.43
CA ALA A 1018 20.05 -27.01 0.03
C ALA A 1018 19.41 -28.28 -0.57
N PRO A 1019 20.21 -29.34 -0.81
CA PRO A 1019 19.69 -30.65 -1.21
C PRO A 1019 18.68 -31.18 -0.18
N HIS A 1020 17.53 -31.69 -0.65
CA HIS A 1020 16.40 -32.10 0.20
C HIS A 1020 16.74 -33.19 1.23
N ASP A 1021 17.72 -34.04 0.92
CA ASP A 1021 18.14 -35.17 1.78
C ASP A 1021 19.44 -34.87 2.54
N SER A 1022 19.91 -33.62 2.51
CA SER A 1022 21.09 -33.22 3.29
C SER A 1022 20.73 -33.13 4.77
N GLN A 1023 21.55 -33.73 5.64
CA GLN A 1023 21.47 -33.53 7.10
C GLN A 1023 21.50 -32.04 7.48
N LEU A 1024 22.15 -31.22 6.66
CA LEU A 1024 22.22 -29.77 6.81
C LEU A 1024 20.85 -29.09 6.64
N CYS A 1025 20.00 -29.59 5.73
CA CYS A 1025 18.64 -29.10 5.56
C CYS A 1025 17.80 -29.32 6.82
N ASP A 1026 17.91 -30.48 7.47
CA ASP A 1026 17.22 -30.76 8.74
C ASP A 1026 17.71 -29.86 9.88
N VAL A 1027 19.02 -29.62 9.97
CA VAL A 1027 19.61 -28.68 10.92
C VAL A 1027 19.09 -27.26 10.69
N MET A 1028 19.02 -26.80 9.44
CA MET A 1028 18.48 -25.48 9.12
C MET A 1028 16.98 -25.37 9.38
N LEU A 1029 16.20 -26.42 9.09
CA LEU A 1029 14.76 -26.44 9.39
C LEU A 1029 14.51 -26.36 10.90
N GLU A 1030 15.30 -27.07 11.69
CA GLU A 1030 15.24 -26.99 13.14
C GLU A 1030 15.66 -25.61 13.66
N GLU A 1031 16.71 -25.03 13.08
CA GLU A 1031 17.16 -23.68 13.41
C GLU A 1031 16.12 -22.61 13.00
N LEU A 1032 15.43 -22.80 11.87
CA LEU A 1032 14.32 -21.96 11.44
C LEU A 1032 13.15 -22.07 12.42
N ARG A 1033 12.79 -23.28 12.88
CA ARG A 1033 11.75 -23.48 13.89
C ARG A 1033 12.08 -22.75 15.18
N ARG A 1034 13.32 -22.84 15.66
CA ARG A 1034 13.78 -22.14 16.88
C ARG A 1034 13.74 -20.62 16.69
N THR A 1035 14.23 -20.14 15.55
CA THR A 1035 14.23 -18.71 15.23
C THR A 1035 12.80 -18.17 15.10
N CYS A 1036 11.91 -18.90 14.44
CA CYS A 1036 10.48 -18.58 14.37
C CYS A 1036 9.79 -18.66 15.74
N ALA A 1037 10.10 -19.64 16.58
CA ALA A 1037 9.55 -19.71 17.93
C ALA A 1037 9.92 -18.47 18.75
N LEU A 1038 11.17 -18.01 18.61
CA LEU A 1038 11.63 -16.79 19.28
C LEU A 1038 11.00 -15.52 18.69
N VAL A 1039 11.09 -15.36 17.37
CA VAL A 1039 10.72 -14.13 16.65
C VAL A 1039 9.20 -14.00 16.50
N PHE A 1040 8.50 -15.10 16.26
CA PHE A 1040 7.06 -15.11 15.97
C PHE A 1040 6.22 -15.66 17.14
N GLY A 1041 6.87 -16.17 18.18
CA GLY A 1041 6.21 -16.78 19.36
C GLY A 1041 5.66 -18.18 19.12
N THR A 1042 5.87 -18.76 17.94
CA THR A 1042 5.45 -20.14 17.65
C THR A 1042 6.40 -20.80 16.63
N PRO A 1043 6.80 -22.06 16.85
CA PRO A 1043 7.53 -22.83 15.86
C PRO A 1043 6.67 -23.12 14.62
N ASP A 1044 5.34 -23.07 14.70
CA ASP A 1044 4.45 -23.32 13.56
C ASP A 1044 4.53 -22.23 12.48
N ALA A 1045 5.03 -21.03 12.81
CA ALA A 1045 5.35 -20.02 11.81
C ALA A 1045 6.40 -20.54 10.81
N ALA A 1046 7.32 -21.42 11.24
CA ALA A 1046 8.25 -22.08 10.34
C ALA A 1046 7.56 -23.06 9.38
N LYS A 1047 6.42 -23.67 9.77
CA LYS A 1047 5.61 -24.50 8.85
C LYS A 1047 5.01 -23.63 7.75
N ALA A 1048 4.50 -22.43 8.05
CA ALA A 1048 4.02 -21.50 7.02
C ALA A 1048 5.15 -21.03 6.08
N SER A 1049 6.33 -20.73 6.64
CA SER A 1049 7.51 -20.36 5.85
C SER A 1049 8.11 -21.51 5.01
N SER A 1050 8.00 -22.77 5.47
CA SER A 1050 8.57 -23.95 4.81
C SER A 1050 7.58 -24.71 3.91
N SER A 1051 6.29 -24.71 4.21
CA SER A 1051 5.25 -25.34 3.37
C SER A 1051 5.16 -24.65 2.03
N MET A 1052 5.28 -23.31 2.01
CA MET A 1052 5.34 -22.55 0.76
C MET A 1052 6.65 -22.77 0.01
N SER A 1053 7.78 -23.01 0.71
CA SER A 1053 9.07 -23.27 0.03
C SER A 1053 9.13 -24.66 -0.62
N ARG A 1054 8.47 -25.66 -0.02
CA ARG A 1054 8.28 -26.99 -0.63
C ARG A 1054 7.26 -26.98 -1.77
N ALA A 1055 6.16 -26.23 -1.64
CA ALA A 1055 5.12 -26.13 -2.67
C ALA A 1055 5.60 -25.44 -3.97
N GLU A 1056 6.66 -24.62 -3.91
CA GLU A 1056 7.25 -23.97 -5.08
C GLU A 1056 8.28 -24.82 -5.84
N ARG A 1057 8.72 -26.00 -5.34
CA ARG A 1057 9.83 -26.76 -5.98
C ARG A 1057 9.57 -28.22 -6.38
N VAL A 1058 8.62 -29.00 -5.85
CA VAL A 1058 8.47 -30.42 -6.25
C VAL A 1058 7.02 -30.99 -6.25
N SER A 1059 6.78 -31.83 -7.27
CA SER A 1059 5.69 -32.72 -7.74
C SER A 1059 4.57 -33.31 -6.84
N ASP A 1060 4.36 -32.94 -5.57
CA ASP A 1060 3.39 -33.65 -4.68
C ASP A 1060 2.12 -32.84 -4.32
N ARG A 1061 1.62 -32.03 -5.26
CA ARG A 1061 0.31 -31.38 -5.13
C ARG A 1061 -0.87 -32.36 -4.90
N PRO A 1062 -0.91 -33.58 -5.47
CA PRO A 1062 -2.00 -34.53 -5.22
C PRO A 1062 -2.00 -35.11 -3.80
N ALA A 1063 -0.84 -35.36 -3.20
CA ALA A 1063 -0.72 -35.92 -1.84
C ALA A 1063 -1.10 -34.90 -0.75
N LEU A 1064 -0.80 -33.61 -0.96
CA LEU A 1064 -1.24 -32.51 -0.10
C LEU A 1064 -2.75 -32.25 -0.18
N LEU A 1065 -3.36 -32.41 -1.37
CA LEU A 1065 -4.82 -32.39 -1.54
C LEU A 1065 -5.50 -33.64 -0.94
N ALA A 1066 -4.84 -34.80 -0.94
CA ALA A 1066 -5.32 -36.01 -0.29
C ALA A 1066 -5.19 -35.94 1.24
N ALA A 1067 -4.12 -35.35 1.78
CA ALA A 1067 -3.93 -35.12 3.21
C ALA A 1067 -4.89 -34.04 3.75
N ALA A 1068 -5.17 -33.00 2.96
CA ALA A 1068 -6.18 -31.99 3.29
C ALA A 1068 -7.62 -32.57 3.27
N ARG A 1069 -7.92 -33.52 2.37
CA ARG A 1069 -9.21 -34.24 2.32
C ARG A 1069 -9.32 -35.38 3.35
N GLY A 1070 -8.21 -35.87 3.87
CA GLY A 1070 -8.17 -36.87 4.93
C GLY A 1070 -8.52 -36.30 6.31
N LEU A 1071 -8.30 -35.00 6.52
CA LEU A 1071 -8.67 -34.29 7.74
C LEU A 1071 -10.17 -33.95 7.83
N ASP A 1072 -10.88 -33.87 6.70
CA ASP A 1072 -12.35 -33.70 6.65
C ASP A 1072 -13.14 -35.01 6.91
N ARG A 1073 -12.47 -36.15 7.14
CA ARG A 1073 -13.12 -37.44 7.48
C ARG A 1073 -12.91 -37.88 8.93
N LEU A 1074 -12.36 -37.00 9.77
CA LEU A 1074 -12.18 -37.21 11.21
C LEU A 1074 -12.85 -36.10 12.07
N GLU A 1075 -13.81 -35.39 11.48
CA GLU A 1075 -14.99 -34.80 12.14
C GLU A 1075 -16.25 -35.48 11.56
#